data_AF-A0AAP2GFR2-F1
#
_entry.id   AF-A0AAP2GFR2-F1
#
_cell.length_a   1.000
_cell.length_b   1.000
_cell.length_c   1.000
_cell.angle_alpha   90.00
_cell.angle_beta   90.00
_cell.angle_gamma   90.00
#
_symmetry.space_group_name_H-M   'P 1'
#
loop_
_entity.id
_entity.type
_entity.pdbx_description
1 polymer ?
#
loop_
_entity_poly.entity_id
_entity_poly.type
_entity_poly.pdbx_seq_one_letter_code
_entity_poly.pdbx_strand_id
1 'polypeptide(L)'
;MRIVSFSLAAAVALAGCTRGVESPDTSVNKFTDPVFVKIADLQDRRQTDSLLVYLAHDHAGYRQAAALAFASVQDSAAVEKLGASLKDAEVSVRLAAAYALGQTVSRGSAQLLSGFIHEKDDSVRAVMLEAYGKVAARYKALEDPQAFRDTTTLGSAMVWSLYRAAVRNKVDTTYSVIPYNLLEAGAPTWARFGAAQYFSRPTTPAGRYTDRLIAAAKHDPDALVRMSAALALKKAKADTIVKVLTGIITADKDYRVRVSAVRALQAFPLEHTWPALQNALLDQSLQVQVAASEVMIAVAAKQQAVVIAESARAARDARVKANLYEAALVAGAGDKVLQEVMELAKKESDPYHKAFLIGALGQSLTAYTFLHQQLLAADTPVVRSSAAEALIGLNDHKDFPAKLKPVFAGLYKDAINTGDAAVIGIVAGVLADSALGYKQVVKDFSFLRAAREKLSLPRDNEAIQPLEAALAHFEGRKAPAVKNEFNHPIDWALVGTIARDQKVRIQTTKGDIVVRLLVEEAPGSVANFVALLQQGYFDKKFFHRVVPNFVIQAGCNRGDGWGSEDYSIRSEFSGRRYTTGSVGFASAGKDTEGTQWFITHSPTPHLDGRYSIFAEVVSGMDVVDTVEVGDQIVRIALVP
;
A
#
# COMPACT_ATOMS: atom_id res chain seq x y z
N MET A 1 -57.92 -30.37 34.63
CA MET A 1 -57.71 -30.40 36.10
C MET A 1 -56.33 -29.79 36.36
N ARG A 2 -56.19 -28.56 36.90
CA ARG A 2 -56.28 -28.15 38.33
C ARG A 2 -55.40 -29.06 39.22
N ILE A 3 -54.44 -28.63 40.04
CA ILE A 3 -54.08 -27.33 40.66
C ILE A 3 -52.62 -27.40 41.19
N VAL A 4 -51.92 -26.25 41.05
CA VAL A 4 -50.89 -25.56 41.89
C VAL A 4 -50.43 -26.18 43.21
N SER A 5 -49.13 -26.04 43.55
CA SER A 5 -48.64 -25.62 44.88
C SER A 5 -47.21 -25.06 44.82
N PHE A 6 -47.06 -23.84 45.35
CA PHE A 6 -45.84 -23.04 45.57
C PHE A 6 -45.12 -23.42 46.87
N SER A 7 -43.81 -23.20 46.95
CA SER A 7 -43.05 -22.89 48.19
C SER A 7 -41.76 -22.15 47.80
N LEU A 8 -41.72 -20.81 47.91
CA LEU A 8 -41.33 -19.96 49.05
C LEU A 8 -39.82 -19.66 49.11
N ALA A 9 -39.53 -18.36 48.94
CA ALA A 9 -38.22 -17.74 48.95
C ALA A 9 -37.64 -17.59 50.37
N ALA A 10 -36.31 -17.64 50.47
CA ALA A 10 -35.55 -17.06 51.57
C ALA A 10 -34.48 -16.12 50.97
N ALA A 11 -34.75 -14.82 51.05
CA ALA A 11 -33.79 -13.77 50.73
C ALA A 11 -32.93 -13.51 51.97
N VAL A 12 -31.62 -13.76 51.86
CA VAL A 12 -30.64 -13.30 52.84
C VAL A 12 -30.10 -11.96 52.33
N ALA A 13 -30.51 -10.87 52.99
CA ALA A 13 -29.94 -9.55 52.78
C ALA A 13 -28.62 -9.44 53.53
N LEU A 14 -27.50 -9.54 52.80
CA LEU A 14 -26.20 -9.09 53.29
C LEU A 14 -26.01 -7.63 52.86
N ALA A 15 -26.21 -6.72 53.80
CA ALA A 15 -25.81 -5.33 53.67
C ALA A 15 -24.27 -5.26 53.74
N GLY A 16 -23.62 -5.37 52.58
CA GLY A 16 -22.21 -5.04 52.40
C GLY A 16 -22.09 -3.66 51.78
N CYS A 17 -21.41 -2.73 52.46
CA CYS A 17 -21.04 -1.43 51.91
C CYS A 17 -20.21 -1.62 50.63
N THR A 18 -20.85 -1.52 49.46
CA THR A 18 -20.13 -1.40 48.19
C THR A 18 -19.56 0.01 48.13
N ARG A 19 -18.28 0.17 48.48
CA ARG A 19 -17.48 1.22 47.86
C ARG A 19 -17.62 1.01 46.35
N GLY A 20 -18.25 1.95 45.66
CA GLY A 20 -18.27 1.97 44.21
C GLY A 20 -16.83 1.99 43.74
N VAL A 21 -16.32 0.84 43.33
CA VAL A 21 -15.17 0.78 42.44
C VAL A 21 -15.78 1.20 41.11
N GLU A 22 -15.63 2.48 40.76
CA GLU A 22 -15.83 2.92 39.38
C GLU A 22 -15.04 1.94 38.51
N SER A 23 -15.74 1.22 37.64
CA SER A 23 -15.10 0.48 36.56
C SER A 23 -14.17 1.46 35.83
N PRO A 24 -12.87 1.16 35.69
CA PRO A 24 -11.93 2.10 35.09
C PRO A 24 -12.46 2.57 33.75
N ASP A 25 -12.46 3.89 33.53
CA ASP A 25 -12.98 4.48 32.30
C ASP A 25 -12.16 3.96 31.10
N THR A 26 -12.75 3.00 30.39
CA THR A 26 -12.12 2.33 29.24
C THR A 26 -11.97 3.25 28.03
N SER A 27 -12.54 4.47 28.08
CA SER A 27 -12.41 5.48 27.04
C SER A 27 -11.10 6.28 27.12
N VAL A 28 -10.41 6.26 28.26
CA VAL A 28 -9.13 6.98 28.43
C VAL A 28 -8.01 6.23 27.72
N ASN A 29 -7.25 6.94 26.88
CA ASN A 29 -6.09 6.37 26.20
C ASN A 29 -4.85 6.37 27.12
N LYS A 30 -3.92 5.43 26.92
CA LYS A 30 -2.73 5.27 27.78
C LYS A 30 -1.79 6.49 27.87
N PHE A 31 -1.92 7.49 26.99
CA PHE A 31 -1.04 8.68 27.00
C PHE A 31 -1.48 9.75 28.02
N THR A 32 -2.42 9.43 28.90
CA THR A 32 -2.55 10.13 30.19
C THR A 32 -1.42 9.79 31.16
N ASP A 33 -0.68 8.71 30.91
CA ASP A 33 0.51 8.33 31.66
C ASP A 33 1.75 9.07 31.11
N PRO A 34 2.45 9.87 31.94
CA PRO A 34 3.61 10.65 31.50
C PRO A 34 4.79 9.80 31.03
N VAL A 35 4.92 8.55 31.49
CA VAL A 35 6.01 7.66 31.07
C VAL A 35 5.75 7.11 29.67
N PHE A 36 4.51 6.74 29.34
CA PHE A 36 4.15 6.37 27.96
C PHE A 36 4.33 7.53 26.99
N VAL A 37 3.94 8.75 27.40
CA VAL A 37 4.23 9.98 26.64
C VAL A 37 5.73 10.14 26.42
N LYS A 38 6.54 9.97 27.46
CA LYS A 38 8.00 10.15 27.34
C LYS A 38 8.63 9.13 26.40
N ILE A 39 8.26 7.85 26.49
CA ILE A 39 8.75 6.80 25.60
C ILE A 39 8.39 7.11 24.13
N ALA A 40 7.16 7.53 23.87
CA ALA A 40 6.70 7.84 22.53
C ALA A 40 7.30 9.14 21.96
N ASP A 41 7.55 10.16 22.79
CA ASP A 41 8.31 11.38 22.39
C ASP A 41 9.76 11.03 22.02
N LEU A 42 10.42 10.14 22.77
CA LEU A 42 11.76 9.65 22.43
C LEU A 42 11.77 8.83 21.13
N GLN A 43 10.72 8.03 20.90
CA GLN A 43 10.51 7.33 19.63
C GLN A 43 10.42 8.34 18.48
N ASP A 44 9.52 9.33 18.58
CA ASP A 44 9.27 10.37 17.59
C ASP A 44 10.56 11.12 17.22
N ARG A 45 11.32 11.55 18.24
CA ARG A 45 12.61 12.24 18.07
C ARG A 45 13.77 11.33 17.64
N ARG A 46 13.55 10.01 17.51
CA ARG A 46 14.57 8.99 17.19
C ARG A 46 15.76 9.00 18.16
N GLN A 47 15.50 9.21 19.47
CA GLN A 47 16.52 9.32 20.51
C GLN A 47 16.88 7.96 21.13
N THR A 48 17.68 7.16 20.43
CA THR A 48 18.09 5.80 20.83
C THR A 48 18.63 5.72 22.26
N ASP A 49 19.64 6.52 22.61
CA ASP A 49 20.34 6.40 23.90
C ASP A 49 19.41 6.60 25.11
N SER A 50 18.52 7.60 25.04
CA SER A 50 17.53 7.86 26.09
C SER A 50 16.44 6.78 26.12
N LEU A 51 16.02 6.27 24.96
CA LEU A 51 15.00 5.25 24.87
C LEU A 51 15.48 3.90 25.44
N LEU A 52 16.76 3.57 25.28
CA LEU A 52 17.36 2.33 25.77
C LEU A 52 17.25 2.15 27.29
N VAL A 53 17.13 3.23 28.07
CA VAL A 53 16.98 3.17 29.54
C VAL A 53 15.68 2.45 29.93
N TYR A 54 14.62 2.64 29.16
CA TYR A 54 13.30 2.08 29.47
C TYR A 54 13.19 0.57 29.21
N LEU A 55 14.14 -0.04 28.48
CA LEU A 55 14.18 -1.50 28.30
C LEU A 55 14.47 -2.27 29.60
N ALA A 56 15.00 -1.60 30.62
CA ALA A 56 15.31 -2.19 31.93
C ALA A 56 14.39 -1.66 33.05
N HIS A 57 13.28 -1.01 32.72
CA HIS A 57 12.36 -0.43 33.70
C HIS A 57 11.59 -1.53 34.48
N ASP A 58 11.29 -1.30 35.76
CA ASP A 58 10.58 -2.28 36.61
C ASP A 58 9.18 -2.64 36.08
N HIS A 59 8.44 -1.63 35.59
CA HIS A 59 7.14 -1.81 34.96
C HIS A 59 7.20 -2.43 33.55
N ALA A 60 6.61 -3.61 33.39
CA ALA A 60 6.62 -4.39 32.16
C ALA A 60 6.03 -3.65 30.94
N GLY A 61 4.96 -2.88 31.14
CA GLY A 61 4.33 -2.11 30.06
C GLY A 61 5.27 -1.07 29.45
N TYR A 62 6.17 -0.48 30.25
CA TYR A 62 7.14 0.49 29.77
C TYR A 62 8.28 -0.20 29.01
N ARG A 63 8.74 -1.36 29.49
CA ARG A 63 9.70 -2.19 28.75
C ARG A 63 9.14 -2.61 27.39
N GLN A 64 7.89 -3.03 27.35
CA GLN A 64 7.19 -3.39 26.12
C GLN A 64 7.09 -2.20 25.17
N ALA A 65 6.63 -1.04 25.66
CA ALA A 65 6.52 0.17 24.85
C ALA A 65 7.88 0.63 24.30
N ALA A 66 8.92 0.59 25.12
CA ALA A 66 10.28 0.93 24.70
C ALA A 66 10.85 -0.05 23.66
N ALA A 67 10.63 -1.36 23.85
CA ALA A 67 11.03 -2.37 22.88
C ALA A 67 10.29 -2.17 21.54
N LEU A 68 8.98 -1.93 21.57
CA LEU A 68 8.19 -1.69 20.37
C LEU A 68 8.59 -0.39 19.67
N ALA A 69 8.96 0.66 20.41
CA ALA A 69 9.40 1.92 19.83
C ALA A 69 10.61 1.76 18.91
N PHE A 70 11.50 0.80 19.19
CA PHE A 70 12.61 0.48 18.29
C PHE A 70 12.19 -0.11 16.95
N ALA A 71 10.96 -0.61 16.80
CA ALA A 71 10.42 -1.00 15.50
C ALA A 71 10.33 0.20 14.54
N SER A 72 9.99 1.39 15.08
CA SER A 72 9.94 2.66 14.37
C SER A 72 11.32 3.31 14.27
N VAL A 73 12.12 3.29 15.35
CA VAL A 73 13.46 3.92 15.36
C VAL A 73 14.42 3.20 14.39
N GLN A 74 14.46 1.86 14.45
CA GLN A 74 15.30 0.98 13.61
C GLN A 74 16.80 1.28 13.66
N ASP A 75 17.28 1.81 14.78
CA ASP A 75 18.71 2.03 15.00
C ASP A 75 19.40 0.72 15.37
N SER A 76 20.44 0.38 14.62
CA SER A 76 21.25 -0.82 14.87
C SER A 76 21.94 -0.83 16.23
N ALA A 77 22.16 0.33 16.86
CA ALA A 77 22.75 0.42 18.20
C ALA A 77 21.86 -0.25 19.28
N ALA A 78 20.55 -0.39 19.03
CA ALA A 78 19.63 -1.04 19.97
C ALA A 78 19.63 -2.58 19.91
N VAL A 79 20.24 -3.18 18.88
CA VAL A 79 20.12 -4.63 18.59
C VAL A 79 20.58 -5.50 19.75
N GLU A 80 21.69 -5.15 20.40
CA GLU A 80 22.22 -5.93 21.54
C GLU A 80 21.25 -5.92 22.72
N LYS A 81 20.77 -4.73 23.13
CA LYS A 81 19.84 -4.58 24.26
C LYS A 81 18.47 -5.18 23.97
N LEU A 82 17.97 -5.07 22.74
CA LEU A 82 16.76 -5.79 22.31
C LEU A 82 16.95 -7.31 22.36
N GLY A 83 18.16 -7.80 22.04
CA GLY A 83 18.53 -9.21 22.21
C GLY A 83 18.44 -9.69 23.66
N ALA A 84 18.76 -8.84 24.64
CA ALA A 84 18.54 -9.14 26.05
C ALA A 84 17.04 -9.19 26.41
N SER A 85 16.22 -8.29 25.85
CA SER A 85 14.76 -8.27 26.03
C SER A 85 14.05 -9.51 25.46
N LEU A 86 14.67 -10.29 24.57
CA LEU A 86 14.17 -11.62 24.17
C LEU A 86 14.20 -12.65 25.30
N LYS A 87 14.79 -12.34 26.46
CA LYS A 87 14.81 -13.19 27.64
C LYS A 87 13.99 -12.61 28.81
N ASP A 88 13.21 -11.57 28.55
CA ASP A 88 12.36 -10.95 29.55
C ASP A 88 11.34 -11.95 30.11
N ALA A 89 11.00 -11.83 31.40
CA ALA A 89 9.99 -12.66 32.03
C ALA A 89 8.63 -12.53 31.35
N GLU A 90 8.31 -11.32 30.88
CA GLU A 90 7.01 -10.98 30.30
C GLU A 90 6.97 -11.28 28.80
N VAL A 91 5.98 -12.09 28.40
CA VAL A 91 5.76 -12.50 27.01
C VAL A 91 5.56 -11.27 26.10
N SER A 92 4.85 -10.25 26.57
CA SER A 92 4.58 -9.04 25.78
C SER A 92 5.85 -8.25 25.43
N VAL A 93 6.84 -8.22 26.33
CA VAL A 93 8.14 -7.59 26.10
C VAL A 93 8.94 -8.39 25.07
N ARG A 94 8.95 -9.72 25.20
CA ARG A 94 9.62 -10.60 24.22
C ARG A 94 9.03 -10.47 22.81
N LEU A 95 7.70 -10.39 22.70
CA LEU A 95 7.00 -10.15 21.42
C LEU A 95 7.41 -8.81 20.79
N ALA A 96 7.42 -7.73 21.59
CA ALA A 96 7.83 -6.40 21.13
C ALA A 96 9.30 -6.38 20.66
N ALA A 97 10.19 -7.00 21.43
CA ALA A 97 11.61 -7.10 21.08
C ALA A 97 11.84 -7.92 19.79
N ALA A 98 11.17 -9.07 19.64
CA ALA A 98 11.23 -9.88 18.43
C ALA A 98 10.74 -9.12 17.19
N TYR A 99 9.62 -8.39 17.32
CA TYR A 99 9.10 -7.55 16.25
C TYR A 99 10.07 -6.43 15.86
N ALA A 100 10.61 -5.69 16.83
CA ALA A 100 11.55 -4.59 16.61
C ALA A 100 12.86 -5.07 15.95
N LEU A 101 13.42 -6.19 16.39
CA LEU A 101 14.58 -6.81 15.74
C LEU A 101 14.29 -7.17 14.28
N GLY A 102 13.07 -7.60 13.97
CA GLY A 102 12.62 -7.86 12.59
C GLY A 102 12.50 -6.62 11.70
N GLN A 103 12.36 -5.43 12.30
CA GLN A 103 12.33 -4.16 11.58
C GLN A 103 13.73 -3.55 11.37
N THR A 104 14.69 -3.91 12.23
CA THR A 104 16.09 -3.48 12.12
C THR A 104 16.88 -4.50 11.30
N VAL A 105 17.00 -4.26 9.98
CA VAL A 105 17.71 -5.17 9.07
C VAL A 105 19.22 -5.16 9.36
N SER A 106 19.69 -6.12 10.17
CA SER A 106 21.10 -6.28 10.52
C SER A 106 21.48 -7.77 10.65
N ARG A 107 22.78 -8.07 10.54
CA ARG A 107 23.31 -9.43 10.80
C ARG A 107 23.06 -9.85 12.26
N GLY A 108 23.20 -8.92 13.21
CA GLY A 108 22.96 -9.17 14.63
C GLY A 108 21.50 -9.55 14.90
N SER A 109 20.54 -8.82 14.31
CA SER A 109 19.12 -9.15 14.42
C SER A 109 18.82 -10.56 13.90
N ALA A 110 19.37 -10.92 12.74
CA ALA A 110 19.18 -12.26 12.17
C ALA A 110 19.77 -13.36 13.09
N GLN A 111 20.94 -13.12 13.68
CA GLN A 111 21.55 -14.07 14.62
C GLN A 111 20.68 -14.27 15.87
N LEU A 112 20.24 -13.18 16.50
CA LEU A 112 19.37 -13.25 17.69
C LEU A 112 18.04 -13.95 17.40
N LEU A 113 17.39 -13.60 16.28
CA LEU A 113 16.10 -14.16 15.90
C LEU A 113 16.17 -15.65 15.53
N SER A 114 17.34 -16.15 15.11
CA SER A 114 17.52 -17.59 14.85
C SER A 114 17.40 -18.46 16.11
N GLY A 115 17.51 -17.85 17.31
CA GLY A 115 17.28 -18.51 18.59
C GLY A 115 15.83 -18.91 18.88
N PHE A 116 14.89 -18.69 17.96
CA PHE A 116 13.46 -19.04 18.13
C PHE A 116 13.26 -20.52 18.52
N ILE A 117 14.14 -21.42 18.08
CA ILE A 117 14.13 -22.85 18.42
C ILE A 117 14.21 -23.13 19.93
N HIS A 118 14.73 -22.17 20.72
CA HIS A 118 14.89 -22.29 22.16
C HIS A 118 13.84 -21.50 22.97
N GLU A 119 13.03 -20.67 22.31
CA GLU A 119 11.92 -19.95 22.95
C GLU A 119 10.80 -20.93 23.28
N LYS A 120 10.25 -20.87 24.50
CA LYS A 120 9.24 -21.81 25.00
C LYS A 120 7.82 -21.41 24.63
N ASP A 121 7.54 -20.10 24.55
CA ASP A 121 6.24 -19.57 24.18
C ASP A 121 6.05 -19.61 22.65
N ASP A 122 5.02 -20.32 22.18
CA ASP A 122 4.78 -20.49 20.75
C ASP A 122 4.40 -19.19 20.03
N SER A 123 3.82 -18.21 20.74
CA SER A 123 3.49 -16.90 20.16
C SER A 123 4.76 -16.07 19.94
N VAL A 124 5.67 -16.06 20.92
CA VAL A 124 6.97 -15.41 20.77
C VAL A 124 7.78 -16.11 19.67
N ARG A 125 7.80 -17.45 19.67
CA ARG A 125 8.48 -18.24 18.65
C ARG A 125 7.95 -17.90 17.24
N ALA A 126 6.64 -17.77 17.08
CA ALA A 126 6.02 -17.38 15.82
C ALA A 126 6.44 -15.97 15.36
N VAL A 127 6.44 -14.97 16.25
CA VAL A 127 6.88 -13.60 15.90
C VAL A 127 8.36 -13.56 15.59
N MET A 128 9.21 -14.26 16.35
CA MET A 128 10.64 -14.37 16.06
C MET A 128 10.89 -14.97 14.68
N LEU A 129 10.14 -16.02 14.33
CA LEU A 129 10.27 -16.68 13.03
C LEU A 129 9.83 -15.76 11.88
N GLU A 130 8.68 -15.11 11.98
CA GLU A 130 8.25 -14.14 10.95
C GLU A 130 9.24 -12.97 10.82
N ALA A 131 9.75 -12.45 11.94
CA ALA A 131 10.78 -11.42 11.99
C ALA A 131 12.09 -11.88 11.35
N TYR A 132 12.49 -13.14 11.53
CA TYR A 132 13.66 -13.72 10.90
C TYR A 132 13.54 -13.65 9.37
N GLY A 133 12.37 -13.94 8.79
CA GLY A 133 12.13 -13.78 7.35
C GLY A 133 12.33 -12.35 6.81
N LYS A 134 12.17 -11.32 7.66
CA LYS A 134 12.40 -9.91 7.29
C LYS A 134 13.87 -9.52 7.26
N VAL A 135 14.74 -10.21 8.01
CA VAL A 135 16.16 -9.82 8.14
C VAL A 135 17.15 -10.85 7.60
N ALA A 136 16.79 -12.13 7.60
CA ALA A 136 17.67 -13.21 7.18
C ALA A 136 18.07 -13.08 5.71
N ALA A 137 19.31 -13.45 5.41
CA ALA A 137 19.83 -13.52 4.04
C ALA A 137 19.57 -14.88 3.39
N ARG A 138 19.61 -15.96 4.19
CA ARG A 138 19.34 -17.36 3.83
C ARG A 138 18.88 -18.12 5.07
N TYR A 139 18.06 -19.15 4.89
CA TYR A 139 17.66 -20.09 5.95
C TYR A 139 18.72 -21.18 6.09
N LYS A 140 19.87 -20.84 6.68
CA LYS A 140 20.99 -21.80 6.86
C LYS A 140 20.79 -22.79 8.02
N ALA A 141 19.79 -22.59 8.88
CA ALA A 141 19.71 -23.22 10.20
C ALA A 141 18.31 -23.75 10.58
N LEU A 142 17.47 -24.12 9.61
CA LEU A 142 16.27 -24.88 9.92
C LEU A 142 16.66 -26.36 9.89
N GLU A 143 16.85 -26.95 11.06
CA GLU A 143 17.38 -28.31 11.25
C GLU A 143 16.53 -29.39 10.54
N ASP A 144 15.23 -29.16 10.37
CA ASP A 144 14.35 -30.03 9.58
C ASP A 144 13.11 -29.27 9.01
N PRO A 145 12.98 -29.10 7.68
CA PRO A 145 11.77 -28.55 7.06
C PRO A 145 10.47 -29.33 7.39
N GLN A 146 10.56 -30.59 7.82
CA GLN A 146 9.40 -31.39 8.23
C GLN A 146 8.73 -30.84 9.49
N ALA A 147 9.51 -30.21 10.38
CA ALA A 147 9.01 -29.67 11.64
C ALA A 147 7.96 -28.55 11.47
N PHE A 148 7.81 -28.01 10.26
CA PHE A 148 6.87 -26.94 9.94
C PHE A 148 5.76 -27.37 8.98
N ARG A 149 5.61 -28.67 8.73
CA ARG A 149 4.58 -29.19 7.82
C ARG A 149 3.20 -29.31 8.46
N ASP A 150 3.11 -29.17 9.77
CA ASP A 150 1.85 -29.23 10.49
C ASP A 150 1.08 -27.91 10.46
N THR A 151 -0.21 -27.98 10.77
CA THR A 151 -1.15 -26.88 10.74
C THR A 151 -1.08 -25.98 11.99
N THR A 152 0.04 -26.04 12.73
CA THR A 152 0.22 -25.30 13.98
C THR A 152 0.49 -23.81 13.75
N THR A 153 0.54 -23.06 14.86
CA THR A 153 1.00 -21.67 14.90
C THR A 153 2.39 -21.51 14.27
N LEU A 154 3.27 -22.50 14.43
CA LEU A 154 4.65 -22.45 13.91
C LEU A 154 4.72 -22.73 12.41
N GLY A 155 3.95 -23.70 11.89
CA GLY A 155 3.80 -23.89 10.45
C GLY A 155 3.29 -22.63 9.76
N SER A 156 2.27 -21.99 10.36
CA SER A 156 1.74 -20.70 9.91
C SER A 156 2.82 -19.60 9.92
N ALA A 157 3.55 -19.46 11.02
CA ALA A 157 4.63 -18.47 11.15
C ALA A 157 5.75 -18.69 10.13
N MET A 158 6.10 -19.94 9.85
CA MET A 158 7.10 -20.29 8.84
C MET A 158 6.67 -19.88 7.43
N VAL A 159 5.40 -20.11 7.09
CA VAL A 159 4.83 -19.63 5.82
C VAL A 159 4.97 -18.11 5.69
N TRP A 160 4.64 -17.36 6.75
CA TRP A 160 4.79 -15.91 6.74
C TRP A 160 6.25 -15.48 6.70
N SER A 161 7.16 -16.16 7.39
CA SER A 161 8.60 -15.95 7.28
C SER A 161 9.08 -16.09 5.83
N LEU A 162 8.69 -17.17 5.15
CA LEU A 162 9.01 -17.40 3.74
C LEU A 162 8.42 -16.31 2.84
N TYR A 163 7.19 -15.88 3.11
CA TYR A 163 6.58 -14.74 2.43
C TYR A 163 7.40 -13.44 2.62
N ARG A 164 7.81 -13.11 3.85
CA ARG A 164 8.63 -11.91 4.15
C ARG A 164 9.96 -11.95 3.39
N ALA A 165 10.60 -13.12 3.32
CA ALA A 165 11.81 -13.31 2.53
C ALA A 165 11.54 -13.16 1.02
N ALA A 166 10.41 -13.68 0.52
CA ALA A 166 10.01 -13.58 -0.89
C ALA A 166 9.71 -12.13 -1.32
N VAL A 167 9.12 -11.30 -0.45
CA VAL A 167 8.93 -9.85 -0.71
C VAL A 167 10.26 -9.15 -0.96
N ARG A 168 11.35 -9.62 -0.34
CA ARG A 168 12.72 -9.11 -0.51
C ARG A 168 13.51 -9.81 -1.61
N ASN A 169 12.86 -10.65 -2.44
CA ASN A 169 13.52 -11.49 -3.44
C ASN A 169 14.61 -12.41 -2.87
N LYS A 170 14.45 -12.88 -1.62
CA LYS A 170 15.35 -13.83 -0.94
C LYS A 170 14.68 -15.20 -0.78
N VAL A 171 14.21 -15.77 -1.90
CA VAL A 171 13.51 -17.07 -1.91
C VAL A 171 14.52 -18.22 -1.84
N ASP A 172 14.30 -19.13 -0.90
CA ASP A 172 14.92 -20.46 -0.88
C ASP A 172 13.86 -21.49 -1.25
N THR A 173 13.99 -22.08 -2.44
CA THR A 173 12.95 -22.97 -2.97
C THR A 173 12.83 -24.29 -2.22
N THR A 174 13.85 -24.68 -1.44
CA THR A 174 13.86 -25.93 -0.65
C THR A 174 12.68 -25.99 0.32
N TYR A 175 12.27 -24.84 0.84
CA TYR A 175 11.20 -24.74 1.82
C TYR A 175 9.81 -24.53 1.19
N SER A 176 9.69 -24.48 -0.14
CA SER A 176 8.39 -24.25 -0.83
C SER A 176 7.37 -25.37 -0.61
N VAL A 177 7.82 -26.55 -0.16
CA VAL A 177 6.94 -27.66 0.22
C VAL A 177 6.06 -27.31 1.43
N ILE A 178 6.52 -26.43 2.32
CA ILE A 178 5.78 -26.00 3.52
C ILE A 178 4.50 -25.22 3.12
N PRO A 179 4.58 -24.09 2.40
CA PRO A 179 3.37 -23.40 1.95
C PRO A 179 2.54 -24.25 0.99
N TYR A 180 3.14 -25.17 0.22
CA TYR A 180 2.36 -26.11 -0.59
C TYR A 180 1.45 -27.00 0.26
N ASN A 181 1.98 -27.64 1.31
CA ASN A 181 1.20 -28.49 2.21
C ASN A 181 0.14 -27.66 2.94
N LEU A 182 0.52 -26.49 3.46
CA LEU A 182 -0.37 -25.61 4.22
C LEU A 182 -1.35 -24.79 3.38
N LEU A 183 -1.38 -24.99 2.06
CA LEU A 183 -2.45 -24.49 1.19
C LEU A 183 -3.64 -25.46 1.12
N GLU A 184 -3.57 -26.62 1.77
CA GLU A 184 -4.71 -27.54 1.84
C GLU A 184 -5.87 -27.00 2.67
N ALA A 185 -7.11 -27.32 2.29
CA ALA A 185 -8.33 -26.79 2.92
C ALA A 185 -8.41 -27.04 4.44
N GLY A 186 -7.77 -28.10 4.95
CA GLY A 186 -7.73 -28.45 6.37
C GLY A 186 -6.79 -27.60 7.23
N ALA A 187 -5.85 -26.85 6.63
CA ALA A 187 -4.95 -25.96 7.36
C ALA A 187 -5.66 -24.68 7.82
N PRO A 188 -5.21 -23.97 8.87
CA PRO A 188 -5.79 -22.70 9.28
C PRO A 188 -5.84 -21.67 8.15
N THR A 189 -6.91 -20.89 8.08
CA THR A 189 -7.11 -19.88 7.03
C THR A 189 -5.92 -18.93 6.90
N TRP A 190 -5.33 -18.52 8.02
CA TRP A 190 -4.16 -17.65 8.02
C TRP A 190 -2.91 -18.29 7.40
N ALA A 191 -2.73 -19.61 7.58
CA ALA A 191 -1.65 -20.37 6.94
C ALA A 191 -1.89 -20.48 5.43
N ARG A 192 -3.11 -20.86 5.03
CA ARG A 192 -3.52 -20.97 3.62
C ARG A 192 -3.37 -19.63 2.89
N PHE A 193 -3.77 -18.54 3.54
CA PHE A 193 -3.64 -17.20 3.00
C PHE A 193 -2.16 -16.80 2.82
N GLY A 194 -1.34 -17.01 3.84
CA GLY A 194 0.11 -16.78 3.75
C GLY A 194 0.77 -17.62 2.65
N ALA A 195 0.34 -18.86 2.46
CA ALA A 195 0.86 -19.77 1.45
C ALA A 195 0.50 -19.29 0.03
N ALA A 196 -0.76 -18.90 -0.19
CA ALA A 196 -1.19 -18.32 -1.45
C ALA A 196 -0.46 -17.00 -1.74
N GLN A 197 -0.27 -16.15 -0.73
CA GLN A 197 0.50 -14.91 -0.83
C GLN A 197 1.96 -15.18 -1.20
N TYR A 198 2.60 -16.19 -0.61
CA TYR A 198 3.94 -16.64 -0.98
C TYR A 198 4.03 -17.03 -2.47
N PHE A 199 3.12 -17.88 -2.96
CA PHE A 199 3.15 -18.31 -4.35
C PHE A 199 2.86 -17.19 -5.37
N SER A 200 2.17 -16.12 -4.95
CA SER A 200 1.97 -14.94 -5.80
C SER A 200 3.24 -14.10 -6.05
N ARG A 201 4.28 -14.21 -5.21
CA ARG A 201 5.50 -13.37 -5.29
C ARG A 201 6.41 -13.76 -6.46
N PRO A 202 6.95 -12.85 -7.29
CA PRO A 202 7.58 -13.17 -8.57
C PRO A 202 8.57 -14.35 -8.59
N THR A 203 9.45 -14.45 -7.60
CA THR A 203 10.56 -15.41 -7.54
C THR A 203 10.20 -16.80 -7.00
N THR A 204 8.94 -17.05 -6.61
CA THR A 204 8.51 -18.34 -6.04
C THR A 204 8.06 -19.36 -7.09
N PRO A 205 8.28 -20.68 -6.85
CA PRO A 205 8.09 -21.74 -7.86
C PRO A 205 6.63 -22.20 -8.00
N ALA A 206 5.68 -21.27 -8.13
CA ALA A 206 4.25 -21.57 -8.16
C ALA A 206 3.84 -22.57 -9.26
N GLY A 207 4.50 -22.54 -10.42
CA GLY A 207 4.19 -23.45 -11.54
C GLY A 207 4.36 -24.94 -11.22
N ARG A 208 5.19 -25.29 -10.20
CA ARG A 208 5.35 -26.68 -9.73
C ARG A 208 4.17 -27.17 -8.87
N TYR A 209 3.32 -26.25 -8.41
CA TYR A 209 2.26 -26.50 -7.42
C TYR A 209 0.87 -26.12 -7.95
N THR A 210 0.73 -26.12 -9.28
CA THR A 210 -0.44 -25.60 -10.00
C THR A 210 -1.75 -26.26 -9.58
N ASP A 211 -1.80 -27.58 -9.42
CA ASP A 211 -3.04 -28.29 -9.10
C ASP A 211 -3.62 -27.86 -7.74
N ARG A 212 -2.77 -27.69 -6.74
CA ARG A 212 -3.17 -27.20 -5.41
C ARG A 212 -3.62 -25.75 -5.47
N LEU A 213 -2.95 -24.92 -6.27
CA LEU A 213 -3.34 -23.52 -6.49
C LEU A 213 -4.69 -23.42 -7.20
N ILE A 214 -4.97 -24.28 -8.19
CA ILE A 214 -6.28 -24.34 -8.86
C ILE A 214 -7.36 -24.74 -7.85
N ALA A 215 -7.11 -25.78 -7.05
CA ALA A 215 -8.05 -26.24 -6.04
C ALA A 215 -8.37 -25.12 -5.02
N ALA A 216 -7.35 -24.45 -4.50
CA ALA A 216 -7.51 -23.32 -3.59
C ALA A 216 -8.25 -22.15 -4.26
N ALA A 217 -7.86 -21.74 -5.48
CA ALA A 217 -8.48 -20.63 -6.20
C ALA A 217 -9.98 -20.85 -6.48
N LYS A 218 -10.41 -22.09 -6.71
CA LYS A 218 -11.80 -22.42 -7.04
C LYS A 218 -12.66 -22.74 -5.83
N HIS A 219 -12.08 -23.34 -4.78
CA HIS A 219 -12.86 -24.06 -3.78
C HIS A 219 -12.49 -23.73 -2.33
N ASP A 220 -11.47 -22.91 -2.06
CA ASP A 220 -11.19 -22.51 -0.68
C ASP A 220 -12.41 -21.75 -0.10
N PRO A 221 -12.85 -22.06 1.14
CA PRO A 221 -13.98 -21.36 1.74
C PRO A 221 -13.73 -19.85 1.90
N ASP A 222 -12.47 -19.44 2.05
CA ASP A 222 -12.11 -18.05 2.31
C ASP A 222 -11.70 -17.30 1.03
N ALA A 223 -12.35 -16.17 0.76
CA ALA A 223 -12.11 -15.36 -0.44
C ALA A 223 -10.69 -14.78 -0.49
N LEU A 224 -10.04 -14.53 0.65
CA LEU A 224 -8.67 -14.02 0.71
C LEU A 224 -7.67 -15.05 0.22
N VAL A 225 -7.91 -16.33 0.52
CA VAL A 225 -7.12 -17.44 -0.02
C VAL A 225 -7.38 -17.57 -1.52
N ARG A 226 -8.66 -17.60 -1.94
CA ARG A 226 -9.04 -17.73 -3.35
C ARG A 226 -8.43 -16.63 -4.21
N MET A 227 -8.52 -15.36 -3.81
CA MET A 227 -7.98 -14.23 -4.58
C MET A 227 -6.45 -14.32 -4.71
N SER A 228 -5.76 -14.77 -3.67
CA SER A 228 -4.29 -14.85 -3.66
C SER A 228 -3.81 -16.02 -4.52
N ALA A 229 -4.52 -17.15 -4.45
CA ALA A 229 -4.27 -18.34 -5.26
C ALA A 229 -4.56 -18.06 -6.74
N ALA A 230 -5.68 -17.41 -7.07
CA ALA A 230 -6.03 -17.02 -8.43
C ALA A 230 -4.96 -16.13 -9.07
N LEU A 231 -4.45 -15.12 -8.33
CA LEU A 231 -3.36 -14.27 -8.81
C LEU A 231 -2.06 -15.07 -9.06
N ALA A 232 -1.76 -16.07 -8.23
CA ALA A 232 -0.57 -16.91 -8.37
C ALA A 232 -0.60 -17.79 -9.63
N LEU A 233 -1.79 -18.13 -10.14
CA LEU A 233 -1.95 -18.94 -11.36
C LEU A 233 -1.38 -18.29 -12.62
N LYS A 234 -1.13 -16.99 -12.64
CA LYS A 234 -0.44 -16.30 -13.75
C LYS A 234 0.93 -16.89 -14.09
N LYS A 235 1.52 -17.67 -13.18
CA LYS A 235 2.80 -18.35 -13.35
C LYS A 235 2.69 -19.76 -13.91
N ALA A 236 1.49 -20.33 -13.93
CA ALA A 236 1.21 -21.61 -14.57
C ALA A 236 0.91 -21.34 -16.05
N LYS A 237 1.91 -21.51 -16.91
CA LYS A 237 1.82 -21.24 -18.36
C LYS A 237 1.11 -22.39 -19.09
N ALA A 238 -0.19 -22.57 -18.88
CA ALA A 238 -1.00 -23.55 -19.59
C ALA A 238 -2.36 -22.97 -19.98
N ASP A 239 -2.86 -23.28 -21.18
CA ASP A 239 -4.16 -22.78 -21.68
C ASP A 239 -5.34 -23.24 -20.80
N THR A 240 -5.18 -24.37 -20.09
CA THR A 240 -6.15 -24.84 -19.09
C THR A 240 -6.36 -23.82 -17.97
N ILE A 241 -5.36 -23.00 -17.65
CA ILE A 241 -5.44 -21.96 -16.62
C ILE A 241 -6.34 -20.83 -17.06
N VAL A 242 -6.33 -20.44 -18.34
CA VAL A 242 -7.24 -19.42 -18.85
C VAL A 242 -8.69 -19.84 -18.62
N LYS A 243 -9.04 -21.11 -18.90
CA LYS A 243 -10.39 -21.65 -18.63
C LYS A 243 -10.75 -21.59 -17.13
N VAL A 244 -9.80 -21.92 -16.25
CA VAL A 244 -9.99 -21.83 -14.79
C VAL A 244 -10.26 -20.39 -14.38
N LEU A 245 -9.42 -19.45 -14.82
CA LEU A 245 -9.55 -18.03 -14.50
C LEU A 245 -10.87 -17.45 -15.04
N THR A 246 -11.28 -17.79 -16.26
CA THR A 246 -12.58 -17.41 -16.83
C THR A 246 -13.74 -17.92 -15.99
N GLY A 247 -13.67 -19.17 -15.51
CA GLY A 247 -14.67 -19.71 -14.59
C GLY A 247 -14.74 -18.93 -13.28
N ILE A 248 -13.60 -18.52 -12.72
CA ILE A 248 -13.55 -17.71 -11.49
C ILE A 248 -14.14 -16.31 -11.73
N ILE A 249 -13.77 -15.66 -12.84
CA ILE A 249 -14.29 -14.33 -13.23
C ILE A 249 -15.81 -14.35 -13.39
N THR A 250 -16.39 -15.46 -13.83
CA THR A 250 -17.85 -15.53 -14.06
C THR A 250 -18.64 -15.98 -12.84
N ALA A 251 -18.05 -16.80 -11.96
CA ALA A 251 -18.80 -17.50 -10.91
C ALA A 251 -18.48 -17.07 -9.48
N ASP A 252 -17.31 -16.47 -9.18
CA ASP A 252 -16.98 -16.12 -7.80
C ASP A 252 -17.82 -14.92 -7.33
N LYS A 253 -18.37 -15.03 -6.12
CA LYS A 253 -19.23 -14.01 -5.51
C LYS A 253 -18.42 -12.78 -5.09
N ASP A 254 -17.17 -12.96 -4.69
CA ASP A 254 -16.32 -11.88 -4.19
C ASP A 254 -15.58 -11.20 -5.37
N TYR A 255 -15.85 -9.91 -5.56
CA TYR A 255 -15.27 -9.15 -6.66
C TYR A 255 -13.73 -9.10 -6.59
N ARG A 256 -13.13 -9.22 -5.39
CA ARG A 256 -11.67 -9.21 -5.21
C ARG A 256 -11.03 -10.47 -5.78
N VAL A 257 -11.72 -11.61 -5.68
CA VAL A 257 -11.29 -12.85 -6.33
C VAL A 257 -11.36 -12.69 -7.86
N ARG A 258 -12.44 -12.10 -8.37
CA ARG A 258 -12.60 -11.80 -9.79
C ARG A 258 -11.53 -10.83 -10.31
N VAL A 259 -11.25 -9.74 -9.60
CA VAL A 259 -10.15 -8.80 -9.92
C VAL A 259 -8.81 -9.55 -9.99
N SER A 260 -8.48 -10.38 -8.99
CA SER A 260 -7.24 -11.16 -9.01
C SER A 260 -7.16 -12.13 -10.19
N ALA A 261 -8.27 -12.78 -10.55
CA ALA A 261 -8.33 -13.66 -11.70
C ALA A 261 -8.15 -12.90 -13.02
N VAL A 262 -8.79 -11.74 -13.18
CA VAL A 262 -8.58 -10.83 -14.32
C VAL A 262 -7.11 -10.42 -14.43
N ARG A 263 -6.48 -9.98 -13.33
CA ARG A 263 -5.05 -9.61 -13.32
C ARG A 263 -4.13 -10.77 -13.69
N ALA A 264 -4.51 -12.00 -13.36
CA ALA A 264 -3.73 -13.17 -13.74
C ALA A 264 -3.74 -13.42 -15.27
N LEU A 265 -4.79 -13.00 -15.98
CA LEU A 265 -4.89 -13.13 -17.44
C LEU A 265 -3.81 -12.35 -18.20
N GLN A 266 -3.22 -11.31 -17.59
CA GLN A 266 -2.13 -10.53 -18.19
C GLN A 266 -0.92 -11.39 -18.61
N ALA A 267 -0.74 -12.56 -17.98
CA ALA A 267 0.36 -13.47 -18.32
C ALA A 267 0.11 -14.34 -19.57
N PHE A 268 -1.06 -14.21 -20.22
CA PHE A 268 -1.48 -15.02 -21.34
C PHE A 268 -1.79 -14.15 -22.57
N PRO A 269 -1.70 -14.71 -23.79
CA PRO A 269 -2.01 -13.97 -25.01
C PRO A 269 -3.46 -13.45 -25.06
N LEU A 270 -3.66 -12.27 -25.67
CA LEU A 270 -4.97 -11.63 -25.74
C LEU A 270 -6.00 -12.49 -26.46
N GLU A 271 -5.62 -13.18 -27.53
CA GLU A 271 -6.52 -14.05 -28.30
C GLU A 271 -7.20 -15.13 -27.45
N HIS A 272 -6.51 -15.64 -26.42
CA HIS A 272 -7.06 -16.66 -25.52
C HIS A 272 -7.89 -16.04 -24.38
N THR A 273 -7.56 -14.81 -23.99
CA THR A 273 -8.15 -14.14 -22.82
C THR A 273 -9.29 -13.18 -23.20
N TRP A 274 -9.41 -12.83 -24.48
CA TRP A 274 -10.33 -11.82 -25.00
C TRP A 274 -11.79 -12.03 -24.55
N PRO A 275 -12.42 -13.22 -24.70
CA PRO A 275 -13.80 -13.40 -24.27
C PRO A 275 -14.00 -13.20 -22.76
N ALA A 276 -13.00 -13.59 -21.95
CA ALA A 276 -13.05 -13.43 -20.51
C ALA A 276 -12.94 -11.96 -20.11
N LEU A 277 -12.07 -11.20 -20.77
CA LEU A 277 -11.91 -9.77 -20.53
C LEU A 277 -13.14 -8.97 -20.99
N GLN A 278 -13.75 -9.32 -22.12
CA GLN A 278 -15.01 -8.71 -22.56
C GLN A 278 -16.14 -8.93 -21.55
N ASN A 279 -16.28 -10.13 -21.01
CA ASN A 279 -17.25 -10.41 -19.96
C ASN A 279 -16.95 -9.62 -18.68
N ALA A 280 -15.67 -9.49 -18.31
CA ALA A 280 -15.24 -8.73 -17.14
C ALA A 280 -15.51 -7.21 -17.27
N LEU A 281 -15.51 -6.65 -18.48
CA LEU A 281 -15.93 -5.26 -18.74
C LEU A 281 -17.42 -5.02 -18.48
N LEU A 282 -18.23 -6.10 -18.39
CA LEU A 282 -19.66 -6.05 -18.10
C LEU A 282 -19.98 -6.48 -16.66
N ASP A 283 -18.97 -6.70 -15.82
CA ASP A 283 -19.14 -7.14 -14.43
C ASP A 283 -19.91 -6.09 -13.62
N GLN A 284 -20.67 -6.54 -12.62
CA GLN A 284 -21.43 -5.64 -11.73
C GLN A 284 -20.52 -4.76 -10.85
N SER A 285 -19.30 -5.21 -10.58
CA SER A 285 -18.29 -4.43 -9.85
C SER A 285 -17.45 -3.62 -10.82
N LEU A 286 -17.48 -2.30 -10.66
CA LEU A 286 -16.63 -1.40 -11.43
C LEU A 286 -15.13 -1.69 -11.24
N GLN A 287 -14.71 -2.18 -10.05
CA GLN A 287 -13.32 -2.57 -9.83
C GLN A 287 -12.88 -3.71 -10.75
N VAL A 288 -13.78 -4.65 -11.10
CA VAL A 288 -13.51 -5.72 -12.07
C VAL A 288 -13.40 -5.15 -13.48
N GLN A 289 -14.30 -4.23 -13.86
CA GLN A 289 -14.26 -3.56 -15.17
C GLN A 289 -12.95 -2.77 -15.36
N VAL A 290 -12.54 -1.99 -14.35
CA VAL A 290 -11.29 -1.23 -14.37
C VAL A 290 -10.09 -2.19 -14.48
N ALA A 291 -10.03 -3.25 -13.67
CA ALA A 291 -8.97 -4.25 -13.78
C ALA A 291 -8.91 -4.90 -15.17
N ALA A 292 -10.05 -5.18 -15.79
CA ALA A 292 -10.11 -5.77 -17.13
C ALA A 292 -9.58 -4.81 -18.20
N SER A 293 -10.00 -3.54 -18.15
CA SER A 293 -9.51 -2.50 -19.07
C SER A 293 -8.00 -2.28 -18.95
N GLU A 294 -7.44 -2.30 -17.73
CA GLU A 294 -5.99 -2.19 -17.51
C GLU A 294 -5.22 -3.42 -17.99
N VAL A 295 -5.78 -4.63 -17.83
CA VAL A 295 -5.18 -5.83 -18.40
C VAL A 295 -5.19 -5.77 -19.92
N MET A 296 -6.26 -5.27 -20.55
CA MET A 296 -6.33 -5.10 -22.01
C MET A 296 -5.24 -4.15 -22.53
N ILE A 297 -4.87 -3.08 -21.81
CA ILE A 297 -3.71 -2.24 -22.18
C ILE A 297 -2.44 -3.08 -22.26
N ALA A 298 -2.18 -3.89 -21.21
CA ALA A 298 -0.94 -4.64 -21.09
C ALA A 298 -0.78 -5.80 -22.09
N VAL A 299 -1.88 -6.36 -22.60
CA VAL A 299 -1.86 -7.47 -23.58
C VAL A 299 -2.31 -7.06 -24.98
N ALA A 300 -2.56 -5.76 -25.22
CA ALA A 300 -3.06 -5.23 -26.47
C ALA A 300 -2.24 -5.71 -27.68
N ALA A 301 -2.94 -6.18 -28.72
CA ALA A 301 -2.36 -6.70 -29.94
C ALA A 301 -3.04 -6.12 -31.18
N LYS A 302 -2.28 -6.02 -32.29
CA LYS A 302 -2.71 -5.29 -33.49
C LYS A 302 -4.03 -5.78 -34.09
N GLN A 303 -4.32 -7.08 -34.00
CA GLN A 303 -5.52 -7.65 -34.62
C GLN A 303 -6.84 -7.13 -33.98
N GLN A 304 -6.81 -6.67 -32.73
CA GLN A 304 -8.01 -6.28 -31.97
C GLN A 304 -8.23 -4.77 -31.87
N ALA A 305 -7.35 -3.93 -32.44
CA ALA A 305 -7.36 -2.47 -32.24
C ALA A 305 -8.73 -1.81 -32.53
N VAL A 306 -9.40 -2.20 -33.61
CA VAL A 306 -10.70 -1.65 -34.01
C VAL A 306 -11.79 -2.02 -33.00
N VAL A 307 -11.85 -3.29 -32.61
CA VAL A 307 -12.88 -3.80 -31.69
C VAL A 307 -12.68 -3.23 -30.27
N ILE A 308 -11.43 -3.04 -29.85
CA ILE A 308 -11.11 -2.37 -28.59
C ILE A 308 -11.60 -0.91 -28.63
N ALA A 309 -11.36 -0.19 -29.73
CA ALA A 309 -11.84 1.19 -29.89
C ALA A 309 -13.39 1.28 -29.90
N GLU A 310 -14.09 0.31 -30.50
CA GLU A 310 -15.55 0.22 -30.42
C GLU A 310 -16.03 -0.03 -28.98
N SER A 311 -15.32 -0.90 -28.25
CA SER A 311 -15.59 -1.14 -26.83
C SER A 311 -15.38 0.13 -25.98
N ALA A 312 -14.34 0.93 -26.30
CA ALA A 312 -14.10 2.23 -25.66
C ALA A 312 -15.27 3.21 -25.88
N ARG A 313 -15.80 3.30 -27.11
CA ARG A 313 -16.97 4.14 -27.43
C ARG A 313 -18.23 3.72 -26.67
N ALA A 314 -18.41 2.42 -26.46
CA ALA A 314 -19.55 1.87 -25.74
C ALA A 314 -19.42 1.97 -24.20
N ALA A 315 -18.20 2.12 -23.68
CA ALA A 315 -17.94 2.19 -22.25
C ALA A 315 -18.63 3.42 -21.62
N ARG A 316 -19.25 3.20 -20.46
CA ARG A 316 -19.97 4.24 -19.71
C ARG A 316 -19.07 4.96 -18.72
N ASP A 317 -18.27 4.20 -17.99
CA ASP A 317 -17.30 4.74 -17.04
C ASP A 317 -16.15 5.45 -17.76
N ALA A 318 -15.74 6.61 -17.25
CA ALA A 318 -14.74 7.47 -17.88
C ALA A 318 -13.34 6.84 -17.84
N ARG A 319 -12.98 6.18 -16.72
CA ARG A 319 -11.66 5.52 -16.58
C ARG A 319 -11.58 4.27 -17.45
N VAL A 320 -12.60 3.42 -17.44
CA VAL A 320 -12.68 2.25 -18.32
C VAL A 320 -12.62 2.68 -19.79
N LYS A 321 -13.36 3.73 -20.17
CA LYS A 321 -13.32 4.29 -21.53
C LYS A 321 -11.90 4.73 -21.94
N ALA A 322 -11.25 5.53 -21.11
CA ALA A 322 -9.90 6.00 -21.37
C ALA A 322 -8.89 4.85 -21.45
N ASN A 323 -8.96 3.88 -20.54
CA ASN A 323 -8.11 2.69 -20.57
C ASN A 323 -8.30 1.87 -21.85
N LEU A 324 -9.54 1.74 -22.35
CA LEU A 324 -9.80 1.05 -23.60
C LEU A 324 -9.31 1.84 -24.83
N TYR A 325 -9.42 3.17 -24.82
CA TYR A 325 -8.78 3.99 -25.86
C TYR A 325 -7.25 3.85 -25.82
N GLU A 326 -6.64 3.82 -24.64
CA GLU A 326 -5.21 3.56 -24.49
C GLU A 326 -4.86 2.18 -25.08
N ALA A 327 -5.59 1.12 -24.69
CA ALA A 327 -5.39 -0.22 -25.23
C ALA A 327 -5.52 -0.27 -26.75
N ALA A 328 -6.47 0.47 -27.33
CA ALA A 328 -6.62 0.57 -28.78
C ALA A 328 -5.40 1.26 -29.43
N LEU A 329 -4.89 2.35 -28.83
CA LEU A 329 -3.70 3.04 -29.32
C LEU A 329 -2.44 2.18 -29.19
N VAL A 330 -2.26 1.43 -28.08
CA VAL A 330 -1.19 0.43 -27.93
C VAL A 330 -1.29 -0.65 -29.01
N ALA A 331 -2.51 -1.09 -29.33
CA ALA A 331 -2.77 -2.02 -30.42
C ALA A 331 -2.55 -1.39 -31.82
N GLY A 332 -2.20 -0.11 -31.93
CA GLY A 332 -1.94 0.57 -33.21
C GLY A 332 -3.21 1.02 -33.92
N ALA A 333 -4.26 1.40 -33.18
CA ALA A 333 -5.40 2.12 -33.75
C ALA A 333 -4.91 3.40 -34.46
N GLY A 334 -5.41 3.64 -35.67
CA GLY A 334 -4.91 4.72 -36.53
C GLY A 334 -5.31 6.13 -36.09
N ASP A 335 -4.84 7.14 -36.83
CA ASP A 335 -4.98 8.57 -36.52
C ASP A 335 -6.41 9.02 -36.21
N LYS A 336 -7.43 8.37 -36.78
CA LYS A 336 -8.83 8.69 -36.47
C LYS A 336 -9.17 8.50 -34.99
N VAL A 337 -8.71 7.40 -34.38
CA VAL A 337 -8.96 7.12 -32.95
C VAL A 337 -8.16 8.09 -32.10
N LEU A 338 -6.91 8.39 -32.48
CA LEU A 338 -6.10 9.39 -31.80
C LEU A 338 -6.78 10.77 -31.76
N GLN A 339 -7.25 11.26 -32.91
CA GLN A 339 -7.95 12.55 -33.00
C GLN A 339 -9.26 12.53 -32.21
N GLU A 340 -9.99 11.42 -32.22
CA GLU A 340 -11.19 11.24 -31.40
C GLU A 340 -10.87 11.42 -29.90
N VAL A 341 -9.83 10.77 -29.38
CA VAL A 341 -9.41 10.91 -27.97
C VAL A 341 -8.97 12.34 -27.66
N MET A 342 -8.22 12.99 -28.55
CA MET A 342 -7.82 14.40 -28.38
C MET A 342 -9.03 15.34 -28.33
N GLU A 343 -10.04 15.12 -29.18
CA GLU A 343 -11.27 15.92 -29.18
C GLU A 343 -12.15 15.66 -27.95
N LEU A 344 -12.21 14.42 -27.47
CA LEU A 344 -12.85 14.09 -26.20
C LEU A 344 -12.15 14.81 -25.05
N ALA A 345 -10.82 14.72 -24.98
CA ALA A 345 -10.02 15.37 -23.96
C ALA A 345 -10.24 16.89 -23.95
N LYS A 346 -10.29 17.56 -25.11
CA LYS A 346 -10.55 19.02 -25.18
C LYS A 346 -11.91 19.41 -24.59
N LYS A 347 -12.96 18.61 -24.86
CA LYS A 347 -14.35 18.89 -24.46
C LYS A 347 -14.64 18.49 -23.01
N GLU A 348 -13.86 17.60 -22.43
CA GLU A 348 -14.07 17.12 -21.07
C GLU A 348 -13.85 18.24 -20.03
N SER A 349 -14.83 18.39 -19.15
CA SER A 349 -14.87 19.42 -18.11
C SER A 349 -14.42 18.89 -16.75
N ASP A 350 -14.62 17.59 -16.48
CA ASP A 350 -14.12 16.98 -15.26
C ASP A 350 -12.59 16.79 -15.36
N PRO A 351 -11.80 17.31 -14.42
CA PRO A 351 -10.34 17.28 -14.53
C PRO A 351 -9.76 15.87 -14.43
N TYR A 352 -10.39 14.94 -13.70
CA TYR A 352 -9.94 13.56 -13.59
C TYR A 352 -10.29 12.76 -14.83
N HIS A 353 -11.49 12.94 -15.39
CA HIS A 353 -11.86 12.32 -16.66
C HIS A 353 -10.96 12.82 -17.80
N LYS A 354 -10.69 14.13 -17.84
CA LYS A 354 -9.76 14.74 -18.79
C LYS A 354 -8.35 14.17 -18.61
N ALA A 355 -7.88 14.01 -17.37
CA ALA A 355 -6.59 13.39 -17.09
C ALA A 355 -6.53 11.94 -17.61
N PHE A 356 -7.56 11.11 -17.42
CA PHE A 356 -7.54 9.75 -17.99
C PHE A 356 -7.39 9.75 -19.51
N LEU A 357 -8.15 10.60 -20.21
CA LEU A 357 -8.07 10.73 -21.66
C LEU A 357 -6.70 11.24 -22.14
N ILE A 358 -6.08 12.16 -21.39
CA ILE A 358 -4.73 12.65 -21.67
C ILE A 358 -3.69 11.53 -21.46
N GLY A 359 -3.80 10.78 -20.36
CA GLY A 359 -2.98 9.62 -20.06
C GLY A 359 -2.95 8.62 -21.22
N ALA A 360 -4.13 8.30 -21.77
CA ALA A 360 -4.28 7.37 -22.89
C ALA A 360 -3.48 7.75 -24.16
N LEU A 361 -3.19 9.04 -24.35
CA LEU A 361 -2.43 9.54 -25.51
C LEU A 361 -0.93 9.26 -25.40
N GLY A 362 -0.42 8.87 -24.24
CA GLY A 362 1.00 8.57 -23.99
C GLY A 362 1.57 7.36 -24.75
N GLN A 363 0.75 6.72 -25.59
CA GLN A 363 1.10 5.57 -26.42
C GLN A 363 1.30 5.95 -27.90
N SER A 364 0.97 7.19 -28.28
CA SER A 364 1.05 7.66 -29.67
C SER A 364 2.08 8.77 -29.84
N LEU A 365 3.16 8.47 -30.57
CA LEU A 365 4.23 9.44 -30.83
C LEU A 365 3.77 10.68 -31.60
N THR A 366 2.60 10.69 -32.24
CA THR A 366 2.09 11.91 -32.91
C THR A 366 1.38 12.85 -31.93
N ALA A 367 1.14 12.42 -30.69
CA ALA A 367 0.44 13.20 -29.66
C ALA A 367 1.33 14.16 -28.87
N TYR A 368 2.68 14.08 -28.95
CA TYR A 368 3.57 14.81 -28.04
C TYR A 368 3.36 16.33 -28.05
N THR A 369 2.98 16.92 -29.20
CA THR A 369 2.71 18.37 -29.30
C THR A 369 1.45 18.74 -28.53
N PHE A 370 0.40 17.93 -28.64
CA PHE A 370 -0.82 18.11 -27.87
C PHE A 370 -0.58 17.91 -26.37
N LEU A 371 0.14 16.86 -25.99
CA LEU A 371 0.50 16.59 -24.60
C LEU A 371 1.30 17.74 -23.99
N HIS A 372 2.30 18.25 -24.71
CA HIS A 372 3.08 19.41 -24.27
C HIS A 372 2.21 20.66 -24.10
N GLN A 373 1.28 20.90 -25.03
CA GLN A 373 0.34 22.01 -24.92
C GLN A 373 -0.56 21.87 -23.67
N GLN A 374 -1.09 20.66 -23.40
CA GLN A 374 -1.91 20.42 -22.21
C GLN A 374 -1.08 20.62 -20.93
N LEU A 375 0.17 20.16 -20.91
CA LEU A 375 1.09 20.34 -19.79
C LEU A 375 1.30 21.84 -19.49
N LEU A 376 1.57 22.66 -20.52
CA LEU A 376 1.85 24.08 -20.33
C LEU A 376 0.60 24.92 -20.02
N ALA A 377 -0.56 24.54 -20.56
CA ALA A 377 -1.78 25.36 -20.50
C ALA A 377 -2.79 24.95 -19.42
N ALA A 378 -2.69 23.76 -18.84
CA ALA A 378 -3.67 23.29 -17.88
C ALA A 378 -3.58 24.04 -16.54
N ASP A 379 -4.73 24.51 -16.04
CA ASP A 379 -4.85 25.18 -14.74
C ASP A 379 -4.94 24.18 -13.57
N THR A 380 -5.38 22.95 -13.84
CA THR A 380 -5.58 21.91 -12.82
C THR A 380 -4.37 20.99 -12.69
N PRO A 381 -3.80 20.79 -11.49
CA PRO A 381 -2.62 19.96 -11.26
C PRO A 381 -2.70 18.55 -11.85
N VAL A 382 -3.83 17.85 -11.68
CA VAL A 382 -4.01 16.46 -12.16
C VAL A 382 -3.92 16.33 -13.68
N VAL A 383 -4.42 17.32 -14.43
CA VAL A 383 -4.31 17.36 -15.89
C VAL A 383 -2.87 17.59 -16.31
N ARG A 384 -2.16 18.47 -15.59
CA ARG A 384 -0.75 18.78 -15.85
C ARG A 384 0.18 17.59 -15.58
N SER A 385 0.02 16.94 -14.42
CA SER A 385 0.81 15.76 -14.06
C SER A 385 0.52 14.59 -15.01
N SER A 386 -0.74 14.36 -15.37
CA SER A 386 -1.11 13.33 -16.35
C SER A 386 -0.53 13.62 -17.74
N ALA A 387 -0.51 14.88 -18.19
CA ALA A 387 0.13 15.26 -19.44
C ALA A 387 1.66 15.01 -19.41
N ALA A 388 2.31 15.27 -18.26
CA ALA A 388 3.73 14.96 -18.07
C ALA A 388 3.99 13.45 -18.08
N GLU A 389 3.19 12.65 -17.38
CA GLU A 389 3.26 11.17 -17.38
C GLU A 389 3.05 10.61 -18.79
N ALA A 390 2.04 11.07 -19.51
CA ALA A 390 1.79 10.67 -20.89
C ALA A 390 2.97 11.04 -21.81
N LEU A 391 3.52 12.25 -21.66
CA LEU A 391 4.65 12.70 -22.46
C LEU A 391 5.90 11.85 -22.21
N ILE A 392 6.19 11.49 -20.96
CA ILE A 392 7.33 10.63 -20.65
C ILE A 392 7.10 9.16 -21.04
N GLY A 393 5.86 8.67 -21.02
CA GLY A 393 5.53 7.32 -21.46
C GLY A 393 5.92 7.07 -22.92
N LEU A 394 5.94 8.12 -23.75
CA LEU A 394 6.38 8.02 -25.14
C LEU A 394 7.83 7.56 -25.31
N ASN A 395 8.70 7.68 -24.30
CA ASN A 395 10.08 7.16 -24.39
C ASN A 395 10.11 5.62 -24.48
N ASP A 396 9.10 4.95 -23.95
CA ASP A 396 9.02 3.48 -23.93
C ASP A 396 8.51 2.92 -25.27
N HIS A 397 8.15 3.79 -26.22
CA HIS A 397 7.76 3.37 -27.55
C HIS A 397 8.92 2.63 -28.24
N LYS A 398 8.69 1.37 -28.64
CA LYS A 398 9.73 0.47 -29.20
C LYS A 398 10.54 1.09 -30.35
N ASP A 399 9.86 1.90 -31.17
CA ASP A 399 10.45 2.59 -32.32
C ASP A 399 10.66 4.10 -32.09
N PHE A 400 10.98 4.53 -30.86
CA PHE A 400 11.21 5.95 -30.55
C PHE A 400 12.27 6.56 -31.49
N PRO A 401 11.92 7.54 -32.35
CA PRO A 401 12.86 8.06 -33.33
C PRO A 401 13.99 8.85 -32.65
N ALA A 402 15.25 8.49 -32.91
CA ALA A 402 16.42 9.18 -32.36
C ALA A 402 16.41 10.70 -32.64
N LYS A 403 15.86 11.12 -33.79
CA LYS A 403 15.69 12.53 -34.17
C LYS A 403 14.76 13.33 -33.26
N LEU A 404 13.84 12.66 -32.54
CA LEU A 404 12.93 13.33 -31.60
C LEU A 404 13.59 13.55 -30.23
N LYS A 405 14.72 12.91 -29.94
CA LYS A 405 15.36 13.04 -28.63
C LYS A 405 15.78 14.48 -28.27
N PRO A 406 16.37 15.27 -29.19
CA PRO A 406 16.60 16.70 -28.95
C PRO A 406 15.30 17.51 -28.79
N VAL A 407 14.22 17.12 -29.48
CA VAL A 407 12.91 17.76 -29.34
C VAL A 407 12.38 17.53 -27.93
N PHE A 408 12.33 16.27 -27.48
CA PHE A 408 11.87 15.91 -26.13
C PHE A 408 12.73 16.52 -25.03
N ALA A 409 14.04 16.61 -25.22
CA ALA A 409 14.92 17.34 -24.30
C ALA A 409 14.49 18.82 -24.13
N GLY A 410 14.04 19.47 -25.22
CA GLY A 410 13.42 20.80 -25.17
C GLY A 410 12.10 20.80 -24.39
N LEU A 411 11.19 19.88 -24.71
CA LEU A 411 9.89 19.75 -24.02
C LEU A 411 10.07 19.52 -22.51
N TYR A 412 11.07 18.74 -22.10
CA TYR A 412 11.39 18.49 -20.70
C TYR A 412 11.94 19.71 -19.99
N LYS A 413 12.77 20.49 -20.68
CA LYS A 413 13.23 21.78 -20.17
C LYS A 413 12.04 22.72 -19.94
N ASP A 414 11.14 22.83 -20.92
CA ASP A 414 9.92 23.65 -20.82
C ASP A 414 9.03 23.16 -19.67
N ALA A 415 8.83 21.85 -19.55
CA ALA A 415 8.06 21.23 -18.48
C ALA A 415 8.64 21.53 -17.09
N ILE A 416 9.95 21.40 -16.90
CA ILE A 416 10.61 21.74 -15.63
C ILE A 416 10.52 23.24 -15.33
N ASN A 417 10.58 24.09 -16.36
CA ASN A 417 10.46 25.54 -16.20
C ASN A 417 9.06 26.00 -15.78
N THR A 418 8.03 25.15 -15.88
CA THR A 418 6.70 25.45 -15.30
C THR A 418 6.75 25.69 -13.79
N GLY A 419 7.75 25.13 -13.09
CA GLY A 419 7.87 25.23 -11.64
C GLY A 419 6.91 24.30 -10.87
N ASP A 420 6.08 23.51 -11.56
CA ASP A 420 5.16 22.59 -10.91
C ASP A 420 5.90 21.38 -10.34
N ALA A 421 5.75 21.13 -9.04
CA ALA A 421 6.48 20.08 -8.33
C ALA A 421 6.26 18.68 -8.93
N ALA A 422 5.02 18.33 -9.28
CA ALA A 422 4.72 17.03 -9.88
C ALA A 422 5.43 16.87 -11.23
N VAL A 423 5.30 17.87 -12.10
CA VAL A 423 5.94 17.87 -13.42
C VAL A 423 7.46 17.77 -13.30
N ILE A 424 8.06 18.55 -12.41
CA ILE A 424 9.50 18.51 -12.15
C ILE A 424 9.92 17.09 -11.74
N GLY A 425 9.20 16.48 -10.80
CA GLY A 425 9.50 15.13 -10.32
C GLY A 425 9.42 14.07 -11.42
N ILE A 426 8.31 14.07 -12.17
CA ILE A 426 8.05 13.15 -13.29
C ILE A 426 9.15 13.25 -14.35
N VAL A 427 9.43 14.46 -14.84
CA VAL A 427 10.39 14.70 -15.93
C VAL A 427 11.82 14.46 -15.46
N ALA A 428 12.16 14.84 -14.23
CA ALA A 428 13.48 14.57 -13.67
C ALA A 428 13.76 13.07 -13.57
N GLY A 429 12.74 12.24 -13.28
CA GLY A 429 12.89 10.79 -13.26
C GLY A 429 13.42 10.22 -14.58
N VAL A 430 12.88 10.68 -15.71
CA VAL A 430 13.35 10.30 -17.06
C VAL A 430 14.75 10.83 -17.34
N LEU A 431 15.05 12.06 -16.95
CA LEU A 431 16.37 12.66 -17.12
C LEU A 431 17.45 11.97 -16.27
N ALA A 432 17.07 11.34 -15.16
CA ALA A 432 17.95 10.55 -14.30
C ALA A 432 18.24 9.14 -14.88
N ASP A 433 17.40 8.63 -15.77
CA ASP A 433 17.58 7.30 -16.34
C ASP A 433 18.68 7.27 -17.40
N SER A 434 19.80 6.65 -17.03
CA SER A 434 20.96 6.45 -17.91
C SER A 434 20.63 5.65 -19.18
N ALA A 435 19.67 4.72 -19.13
CA ALA A 435 19.28 3.89 -20.27
C ALA A 435 18.58 4.73 -21.35
N LEU A 436 17.88 5.78 -20.95
CA LEU A 436 17.22 6.70 -21.86
C LEU A 436 18.18 7.68 -22.53
N GLY A 437 19.45 7.80 -22.10
CA GLY A 437 20.50 8.51 -22.84
C GLY A 437 20.23 9.98 -23.13
N TYR A 438 19.60 10.71 -22.19
CA TYR A 438 19.40 12.16 -22.30
C TYR A 438 20.67 12.96 -21.96
N LYS A 439 21.61 12.38 -21.21
CA LYS A 439 22.90 13.01 -20.88
C LYS A 439 23.75 13.37 -22.11
N GLN A 440 23.61 12.62 -23.21
CA GLN A 440 24.33 12.92 -24.45
C GLN A 440 23.73 14.12 -25.19
N VAL A 441 22.45 14.43 -24.96
CA VAL A 441 21.69 15.44 -25.70
C VAL A 441 21.59 16.75 -24.94
N VAL A 442 21.27 16.69 -23.64
CA VAL A 442 21.17 17.86 -22.76
C VAL A 442 22.57 18.29 -22.33
N LYS A 443 23.10 19.37 -22.93
CA LYS A 443 24.43 19.92 -22.60
C LYS A 443 24.39 20.94 -21.48
N ASP A 444 23.38 21.81 -21.49
CA ASP A 444 23.11 22.77 -20.44
C ASP A 444 21.95 22.25 -19.57
N PHE A 445 22.28 21.86 -18.34
CA PHE A 445 21.32 21.38 -17.34
C PHE A 445 21.11 22.38 -16.19
N SER A 446 21.45 23.65 -16.39
CA SER A 446 21.24 24.73 -15.40
C SER A 446 19.78 24.86 -14.95
N PHE A 447 18.82 24.54 -15.83
CA PHE A 447 17.39 24.53 -15.50
C PHE A 447 17.03 23.53 -14.39
N LEU A 448 17.76 22.42 -14.24
CA LEU A 448 17.58 21.48 -13.13
C LEU A 448 17.98 22.11 -11.79
N ARG A 449 19.07 22.89 -11.78
CA ARG A 449 19.53 23.60 -10.57
C ARG A 449 18.55 24.71 -10.20
N ALA A 450 18.10 25.50 -11.18
CA ALA A 450 17.12 26.53 -10.97
C ALA A 450 15.77 25.98 -10.46
N ALA A 451 15.35 24.80 -10.93
CA ALA A 451 14.18 24.11 -10.40
C ALA A 451 14.41 23.65 -8.94
N ARG A 452 15.59 23.10 -8.65
CA ARG A 452 15.93 22.61 -7.31
C ARG A 452 15.92 23.70 -6.25
N GLU A 453 16.34 24.91 -6.59
CA GLU A 453 16.33 26.08 -5.71
C GLU A 453 14.91 26.55 -5.33
N LYS A 454 13.90 26.22 -6.15
CA LYS A 454 12.49 26.59 -5.90
C LYS A 454 11.72 25.58 -5.06
N LEU A 455 12.25 24.36 -4.91
CA LEU A 455 11.63 23.30 -4.14
C LEU A 455 12.13 23.28 -2.70
N SER A 456 11.22 23.00 -1.77
CA SER A 456 11.46 22.99 -0.33
C SER A 456 11.15 21.63 0.28
N LEU A 457 12.04 21.15 1.16
CA LEU A 457 11.73 20.01 2.02
C LEU A 457 10.98 20.50 3.26
N PRO A 458 10.07 19.69 3.81
CA PRO A 458 9.63 18.37 3.34
C PRO A 458 8.52 18.40 2.27
N ARG A 459 7.91 19.56 2.00
CA ARG A 459 6.75 19.72 1.10
C ARG A 459 6.92 19.06 -0.26
N ASP A 460 8.07 19.28 -0.89
CA ASP A 460 8.35 18.89 -2.26
C ASP A 460 9.27 17.65 -2.32
N ASN A 461 9.30 16.83 -1.26
CA ASN A 461 10.20 15.67 -1.13
C ASN A 461 10.10 14.69 -2.31
N GLU A 462 8.89 14.38 -2.78
CA GLU A 462 8.67 13.48 -3.92
C GLU A 462 9.25 14.02 -5.23
N ALA A 463 9.26 15.34 -5.42
CA ALA A 463 9.85 15.99 -6.59
C ALA A 463 11.37 16.15 -6.47
N ILE A 464 11.87 16.43 -5.27
CA ILE A 464 13.30 16.63 -5.00
C ILE A 464 14.10 15.33 -5.20
N GLN A 465 13.56 14.17 -4.80
CA GLN A 465 14.25 12.88 -4.97
C GLN A 465 14.70 12.58 -6.41
N PRO A 466 13.80 12.52 -7.41
CA PRO A 466 14.18 12.32 -8.81
C PRO A 466 14.98 13.50 -9.38
N LEU A 467 14.75 14.74 -8.93
CA LEU A 467 15.53 15.90 -9.36
C LEU A 467 17.00 15.83 -8.92
N GLU A 468 17.26 15.44 -7.68
CA GLU A 468 18.61 15.19 -7.18
C GLU A 468 19.28 14.01 -7.89
N ALA A 469 18.51 12.97 -8.22
CA ALA A 469 19.00 11.86 -9.03
C ALA A 469 19.41 12.32 -10.44
N ALA A 470 18.61 13.18 -11.09
CA ALA A 470 18.93 13.77 -12.38
C ALA A 470 20.19 14.63 -12.29
N LEU A 471 20.26 15.57 -11.35
CA LEU A 471 21.45 16.42 -11.14
C LEU A 471 22.70 15.57 -10.93
N ALA A 472 22.64 14.56 -10.06
CA ALA A 472 23.75 13.66 -9.81
C ALA A 472 24.16 12.87 -11.07
N HIS A 473 23.19 12.40 -11.85
CA HIS A 473 23.43 11.72 -13.12
C HIS A 473 24.20 12.62 -14.10
N PHE A 474 23.76 13.87 -14.29
CA PHE A 474 24.41 14.84 -15.18
C PHE A 474 25.81 15.23 -14.68
N GLU A 475 25.97 15.43 -13.37
CA GLU A 475 27.23 15.84 -12.73
C GLU A 475 28.23 14.68 -12.57
N GLY A 476 27.81 13.42 -12.78
CA GLY A 476 28.68 12.26 -12.62
C GLY A 476 29.02 11.94 -11.16
N ARG A 477 28.11 12.28 -10.23
CA ARG A 477 28.24 11.99 -8.80
C ARG A 477 27.14 11.04 -8.33
N LYS A 478 27.25 10.58 -7.08
CA LYS A 478 26.18 9.84 -6.42
C LYS A 478 25.09 10.81 -5.95
N ALA A 479 23.82 10.41 -6.12
CA ALA A 479 22.70 11.17 -5.59
C ALA A 479 22.74 11.19 -4.05
N PRO A 480 22.56 12.35 -3.40
CA PRO A 480 22.48 12.44 -1.95
C PRO A 480 21.20 11.78 -1.46
N ALA A 481 21.22 11.29 -0.22
CA ALA A 481 20.00 10.87 0.44
C ALA A 481 19.19 12.12 0.80
N VAL A 482 17.97 12.22 0.28
CA VAL A 482 17.02 13.27 0.68
C VAL A 482 16.42 12.85 2.02
N LYS A 483 16.55 13.69 3.05
CA LYS A 483 16.05 13.42 4.40
C LYS A 483 15.33 14.64 4.95
N ASN A 484 14.13 14.43 5.47
CA ASN A 484 13.36 15.46 6.14
C ASN A 484 13.90 15.72 7.55
N GLU A 485 14.08 16.99 7.88
CA GLU A 485 14.34 17.42 9.25
C GLU A 485 13.14 17.12 10.15
N PHE A 486 13.39 16.99 11.45
CA PHE A 486 12.31 16.84 12.42
C PHE A 486 11.74 18.21 12.77
N ASN A 487 10.54 18.51 12.27
CA ASN A 487 9.90 19.82 12.45
C ASN A 487 8.45 19.76 12.94
N HIS A 488 7.90 18.57 13.20
CA HIS A 488 6.52 18.39 13.63
C HIS A 488 6.43 17.43 14.83
N PRO A 489 6.76 17.90 16.04
CA PRO A 489 6.62 17.08 17.24
C PRO A 489 5.15 16.75 17.52
N ILE A 490 4.91 15.59 18.14
CA ILE A 490 3.56 15.18 18.53
C ILE A 490 2.93 16.21 19.49
N ASP A 491 1.71 16.64 19.18
CA ASP A 491 0.88 17.43 20.09
C ASP A 491 0.26 16.52 21.17
N TRP A 492 0.98 16.35 22.27
CA TRP A 492 0.53 15.53 23.40
C TRP A 492 -0.69 16.08 24.12
N ALA A 493 -0.94 17.40 24.06
CA ALA A 493 -2.14 17.98 24.63
C ALA A 493 -3.36 17.51 23.84
N LEU A 494 -3.28 17.55 22.50
CA LEU A 494 -4.32 17.01 21.63
C LEU A 494 -4.50 15.49 21.84
N VAL A 495 -3.42 14.71 21.88
CA VAL A 495 -3.50 13.25 22.13
C VAL A 495 -4.27 12.94 23.42
N GLY A 496 -4.03 13.70 24.49
CA GLY A 496 -4.74 13.53 25.76
C GLY A 496 -6.26 13.75 25.69
N THR A 497 -6.76 14.46 24.68
CA THR A 497 -8.19 14.69 24.47
C THR A 497 -8.90 13.63 23.62
N ILE A 498 -8.14 12.77 22.94
CA ILE A 498 -8.70 11.80 22.00
C ILE A 498 -9.09 10.53 22.75
N ALA A 499 -10.37 10.18 22.75
CA ALA A 499 -10.82 8.92 23.34
C ALA A 499 -10.14 7.71 22.68
N ARG A 500 -9.89 6.66 23.46
CA ARG A 500 -9.24 5.42 23.02
C ARG A 500 -9.90 4.79 21.80
N ASP A 501 -11.21 4.89 21.70
CA ASP A 501 -12.04 4.37 20.61
C ASP A 501 -12.66 5.46 19.74
N GLN A 502 -12.08 6.67 19.74
CA GLN A 502 -12.55 7.82 18.96
C GLN A 502 -12.85 7.44 17.51
N LYS A 503 -14.04 7.80 17.05
CA LYS A 503 -14.48 7.57 15.67
C LYS A 503 -14.46 8.85 14.85
N VAL A 504 -14.30 8.69 13.55
CA VAL A 504 -14.38 9.75 12.54
C VAL A 504 -15.34 9.31 11.45
N ARG A 505 -16.25 10.21 11.06
CA ARG A 505 -17.14 10.03 9.91
C ARG A 505 -16.57 10.79 8.72
N ILE A 506 -16.41 10.08 7.62
CA ILE A 506 -15.98 10.58 6.31
C ILE A 506 -17.19 10.51 5.39
N GLN A 507 -17.78 11.66 5.10
CA GLN A 507 -18.90 11.76 4.17
C GLN A 507 -18.34 11.93 2.76
N THR A 508 -18.65 11.00 1.86
CA THR A 508 -18.16 11.01 0.47
C THR A 508 -19.32 11.20 -0.51
N THR A 509 -19.00 11.45 -1.77
CA THR A 509 -19.97 11.42 -2.88
C THR A 509 -20.64 10.07 -3.08
N LYS A 510 -20.08 8.98 -2.53
CA LYS A 510 -20.62 7.61 -2.61
C LYS A 510 -21.33 7.15 -1.33
N GLY A 511 -21.26 7.92 -0.25
CA GLY A 511 -21.83 7.58 1.05
C GLY A 511 -20.88 7.80 2.22
N ASP A 512 -21.30 7.38 3.40
CA ASP A 512 -20.56 7.59 4.64
C ASP A 512 -19.65 6.40 4.98
N ILE A 513 -18.41 6.71 5.35
CA ILE A 513 -17.44 5.75 5.91
C ILE A 513 -17.16 6.16 7.35
N VAL A 514 -17.16 5.22 8.28
CA VAL A 514 -16.79 5.48 9.69
C VAL A 514 -15.53 4.69 10.01
N VAL A 515 -14.52 5.40 10.51
CA VAL A 515 -13.25 4.81 10.95
C VAL A 515 -13.07 4.99 12.45
N ARG A 516 -12.43 4.03 13.11
CA ARG A 516 -12.00 4.09 14.52
C ARG A 516 -10.51 4.37 14.55
N LEU A 517 -10.12 5.43 15.26
CA LEU A 517 -8.73 5.84 15.43
C LEU A 517 -7.99 4.88 16.38
N LEU A 518 -6.71 4.65 16.09
CA LEU A 518 -5.82 3.77 16.85
C LEU A 518 -4.78 4.60 17.61
N VAL A 519 -5.26 5.52 18.46
CA VAL A 519 -4.42 6.51 19.16
C VAL A 519 -3.30 5.85 19.96
N GLU A 520 -3.54 4.69 20.57
CA GLU A 520 -2.53 3.97 21.37
C GLU A 520 -1.43 3.29 20.54
N GLU A 521 -1.64 3.11 19.24
CA GLU A 521 -0.72 2.44 18.31
C GLU A 521 0.12 3.46 17.53
N ALA A 522 -0.49 4.57 17.12
CA ALA A 522 0.12 5.60 16.28
C ALA A 522 -0.34 7.01 16.73
N PRO A 523 0.03 7.46 17.95
CA PRO A 523 -0.42 8.74 18.51
C PRO A 523 -0.08 9.95 17.65
N GLY A 524 1.11 10.00 17.04
CA GLY A 524 1.52 11.12 16.19
C GLY A 524 0.70 11.20 14.91
N SER A 525 0.48 10.05 14.27
CA SER A 525 -0.37 9.91 13.08
C SER A 525 -1.81 10.31 13.36
N VAL A 526 -2.36 9.86 14.49
CA VAL A 526 -3.72 10.20 14.91
C VAL A 526 -3.83 11.68 15.25
N ALA A 527 -2.90 12.25 16.02
CA ALA A 527 -2.91 13.67 16.36
C ALA A 527 -2.85 14.56 15.12
N ASN A 528 -1.94 14.26 14.18
CA ASN A 528 -1.85 14.97 12.91
C ASN A 528 -3.15 14.89 12.10
N PHE A 529 -3.74 13.69 11.99
CA PHE A 529 -5.02 13.51 11.29
C PHE A 529 -6.16 14.30 11.95
N VAL A 530 -6.26 14.28 13.29
CA VAL A 530 -7.27 15.02 14.04
C VAL A 530 -7.08 16.53 13.94
N ALA A 531 -5.83 17.02 13.99
CA ALA A 531 -5.55 18.44 13.80
C ALA A 531 -6.00 18.92 12.41
N LEU A 532 -5.65 18.18 11.36
CA LEU A 532 -6.03 18.50 9.98
C LEU A 532 -7.55 18.47 9.77
N LEU A 533 -8.25 17.45 10.27
CA LEU A 533 -9.71 17.38 10.13
C LEU A 533 -10.41 18.51 10.90
N GLN A 534 -9.91 18.92 12.08
CA GLN A 534 -10.48 20.03 12.85
C GLN A 534 -10.29 21.38 12.15
N GLN A 535 -9.23 21.53 11.37
CA GLN A 535 -8.98 22.69 10.50
C GLN A 535 -9.82 22.67 9.21
N GLY A 536 -10.62 21.62 8.98
CA GLY A 536 -11.37 21.43 7.74
C GLY A 536 -10.49 21.09 6.53
N TYR A 537 -9.23 20.68 6.74
CA TYR A 537 -8.26 20.47 5.67
C TYR A 537 -8.72 19.45 4.62
N PHE A 538 -9.36 18.35 5.07
CA PHE A 538 -9.79 17.27 4.18
C PHE A 538 -11.14 17.52 3.50
N ASP A 539 -11.90 18.53 3.93
CA ASP A 539 -13.17 18.86 3.30
C ASP A 539 -12.94 19.23 1.83
N LYS A 540 -13.79 18.71 0.95
CA LYS A 540 -13.71 18.89 -0.50
C LYS A 540 -12.46 18.33 -1.17
N LYS A 541 -11.65 17.53 -0.47
CA LYS A 541 -10.53 16.82 -1.11
C LYS A 541 -11.00 15.61 -1.90
N PHE A 542 -10.23 15.26 -2.92
CA PHE A 542 -10.53 14.14 -3.79
C PHE A 542 -9.81 12.86 -3.36
N PHE A 543 -10.42 11.73 -3.69
CA PHE A 543 -9.73 10.46 -3.81
C PHE A 543 -8.94 10.47 -5.12
N HIS A 544 -7.68 10.88 -5.06
CA HIS A 544 -6.83 11.05 -6.24
C HIS A 544 -6.29 9.73 -6.80
N ARG A 545 -6.34 8.64 -6.01
CA ARG A 545 -5.83 7.34 -6.42
C ARG A 545 -6.70 6.21 -5.88
N VAL A 546 -7.18 5.36 -6.78
CA VAL A 546 -7.91 4.12 -6.48
C VAL A 546 -7.29 2.98 -7.29
N VAL A 547 -6.86 1.93 -6.58
CA VAL A 547 -6.29 0.72 -7.19
C VAL A 547 -7.20 -0.47 -6.86
N PRO A 548 -7.84 -1.09 -7.88
CA PRO A 548 -8.74 -2.21 -7.67
C PRO A 548 -8.13 -3.32 -6.80
N ASN A 549 -8.89 -3.78 -5.80
CA ASN A 549 -8.47 -4.79 -4.83
C ASN A 549 -7.17 -4.44 -4.06
N PHE A 550 -6.85 -3.16 -3.92
CA PHE A 550 -5.71 -2.72 -3.11
C PHE A 550 -6.08 -1.58 -2.17
N VAL A 551 -6.18 -0.33 -2.65
CA VAL A 551 -6.45 0.84 -1.81
C VAL A 551 -7.23 1.95 -2.51
N ILE A 552 -7.98 2.74 -1.75
CA ILE A 552 -8.38 4.12 -2.08
C ILE A 552 -7.53 5.09 -1.28
N GLN A 553 -7.11 6.20 -1.88
CA GLN A 553 -6.16 7.15 -1.28
C GLN A 553 -6.63 8.60 -1.49
N ALA A 554 -6.50 9.41 -0.44
CA ALA A 554 -6.92 10.80 -0.36
C ALA A 554 -5.92 11.64 0.46
N GLY A 555 -6.25 12.91 0.70
CA GLY A 555 -5.49 13.81 1.57
C GLY A 555 -4.46 14.70 0.86
N CYS A 556 -4.25 14.49 -0.44
CA CYS A 556 -3.37 15.34 -1.25
C CYS A 556 -3.99 16.73 -1.46
N ASN A 557 -3.28 17.79 -1.10
CA ASN A 557 -3.74 19.18 -1.32
C ASN A 557 -3.83 19.56 -2.80
N ARG A 558 -3.05 18.91 -3.67
CA ARG A 558 -3.06 19.11 -5.12
C ARG A 558 -4.06 18.22 -5.87
N GLY A 559 -4.53 17.14 -5.25
CA GLY A 559 -5.43 16.16 -5.89
C GLY A 559 -4.76 15.28 -6.95
N ASP A 560 -3.44 15.32 -7.12
CA ASP A 560 -2.68 14.55 -8.11
C ASP A 560 -1.69 13.55 -7.47
N GLY A 561 -1.63 13.50 -6.14
CA GLY A 561 -0.75 12.61 -5.39
C GLY A 561 0.64 13.17 -5.08
N TRP A 562 1.03 14.31 -5.64
CA TRP A 562 2.37 14.91 -5.47
C TRP A 562 2.44 15.99 -4.37
N GLY A 563 1.34 16.16 -3.64
CA GLY A 563 1.15 17.24 -2.66
C GLY A 563 1.38 16.82 -1.22
N SER A 564 2.08 17.67 -0.46
CA SER A 564 2.27 17.58 0.99
C SER A 564 2.28 18.99 1.60
N GLU A 565 2.47 19.07 2.91
CA GLU A 565 2.67 20.31 3.69
C GLU A 565 4.16 20.55 3.97
N ASP A 566 4.50 21.70 4.55
CA ASP A 566 5.87 22.08 4.94
C ASP A 566 6.41 21.33 6.17
N TYR A 567 5.76 20.23 6.54
CA TYR A 567 6.19 19.33 7.58
C TYR A 567 6.05 17.85 7.18
N SER A 568 6.72 16.98 7.93
CA SER A 568 6.51 15.53 7.85
C SER A 568 6.48 14.94 9.24
N ILE A 569 5.64 13.93 9.43
CA ILE A 569 5.58 13.16 10.67
C ILE A 569 6.42 11.90 10.56
N ARG A 570 6.76 11.33 11.71
CA ARG A 570 7.64 10.16 11.82
C ARG A 570 6.81 8.88 11.71
N SER A 571 7.36 7.85 11.07
CA SER A 571 6.66 6.56 10.96
C SER A 571 6.46 5.91 12.34
N GLU A 572 5.31 5.26 12.53
CA GLU A 572 4.89 4.58 13.77
C GLU A 572 4.52 3.13 13.45
N PHE A 573 5.49 2.23 13.55
CA PHE A 573 5.31 0.82 13.20
C PHE A 573 4.90 0.01 14.43
N SER A 574 3.66 -0.46 14.43
CA SER A 574 3.13 -1.40 15.43
C SER A 574 3.15 -2.84 14.92
N GLY A 575 2.89 -3.81 15.81
CA GLY A 575 2.72 -5.22 15.45
C GLY A 575 1.45 -5.54 14.67
N ARG A 576 0.63 -4.53 14.35
CA ARG A 576 -0.59 -4.68 13.55
C ARG A 576 -0.28 -5.06 12.11
N ARG A 577 -1.23 -5.76 11.49
CA ARG A 577 -1.18 -6.16 10.08
C ARG A 577 -2.24 -5.39 9.31
N TYR A 578 -1.96 -5.03 8.07
CA TYR A 578 -2.96 -4.47 7.17
C TYR A 578 -3.97 -5.56 6.78
N THR A 579 -5.20 -5.41 7.24
CA THR A 579 -6.39 -6.20 6.87
C THR A 579 -7.28 -5.39 5.92
N THR A 580 -8.44 -5.93 5.51
CA THR A 580 -9.49 -5.12 4.86
C THR A 580 -9.94 -3.99 5.79
N GLY A 581 -10.06 -2.77 5.26
CA GLY A 581 -10.50 -1.60 6.02
C GLY A 581 -9.42 -0.98 6.90
N SER A 582 -8.16 -1.43 6.85
CA SER A 582 -7.06 -0.75 7.53
C SER A 582 -6.81 0.61 6.90
N VAL A 583 -6.53 1.61 7.73
CA VAL A 583 -6.22 2.98 7.30
C VAL A 583 -4.77 3.30 7.63
N GLY A 584 -4.00 3.67 6.62
CA GLY A 584 -2.58 3.99 6.76
C GLY A 584 -2.21 5.33 6.14
N PHE A 585 -1.10 5.92 6.60
CA PHE A 585 -0.52 7.10 5.96
C PHE A 585 0.28 6.70 4.72
N ALA A 586 0.12 7.42 3.62
CA ALA A 586 1.00 7.30 2.48
C ALA A 586 2.35 7.99 2.78
N SER A 587 3.42 7.48 2.18
CA SER A 587 4.77 8.00 2.39
C SER A 587 5.65 7.78 1.16
N ALA A 588 6.60 8.68 0.95
CA ALA A 588 7.67 8.57 -0.05
C ALA A 588 8.89 7.79 0.51
N GLY A 589 8.68 7.03 1.59
CA GLY A 589 9.72 6.41 2.40
C GLY A 589 9.47 6.61 3.88
N LYS A 590 10.20 5.87 4.72
CA LYS A 590 10.12 6.00 6.18
C LYS A 590 10.34 7.46 6.61
N ASP A 591 9.51 7.95 7.54
CA ASP A 591 9.53 9.29 8.11
C ASP A 591 9.24 10.42 7.10
N THR A 592 8.36 10.14 6.13
CA THR A 592 7.93 11.11 5.13
C THR A 592 6.40 11.19 5.02
N GLU A 593 5.69 10.60 5.98
CA GLU A 593 4.24 10.77 6.11
C GLU A 593 3.89 12.25 6.34
N GLY A 594 2.69 12.65 5.94
CA GLY A 594 2.22 14.03 6.09
C GLY A 594 0.70 14.08 6.09
N THR A 595 0.10 14.40 4.95
CA THR A 595 -1.36 14.61 4.84
C THR A 595 -2.10 13.52 4.08
N GLN A 596 -1.40 12.71 3.31
CA GLN A 596 -2.01 11.68 2.46
C GLN A 596 -2.22 10.38 3.23
N TRP A 597 -3.40 9.77 3.07
CA TRP A 597 -3.76 8.52 3.71
C TRP A 597 -4.57 7.63 2.76
N PHE A 598 -4.65 6.35 3.08
CA PHE A 598 -5.34 5.35 2.26
C PHE A 598 -6.15 4.36 3.11
N ILE A 599 -7.18 3.75 2.51
CA ILE A 599 -7.98 2.66 3.06
C ILE A 599 -7.80 1.43 2.18
N THR A 600 -7.57 0.26 2.79
CA THR A 600 -7.37 -1.00 2.07
C THR A 600 -8.68 -1.72 1.71
N HIS A 601 -8.81 -2.20 0.46
CA HIS A 601 -9.90 -3.11 0.04
C HIS A 601 -9.69 -4.55 0.55
N SER A 602 -8.43 -4.94 0.67
CA SER A 602 -8.02 -6.31 1.01
C SER A 602 -6.77 -6.27 1.89
N PRO A 603 -6.41 -7.37 2.59
CA PRO A 603 -5.18 -7.40 3.37
C PRO A 603 -3.94 -7.17 2.49
N THR A 604 -3.08 -6.25 2.91
CA THR A 604 -1.89 -5.82 2.15
C THR A 604 -0.61 -6.12 2.93
N PRO A 605 -0.26 -7.40 3.16
CA PRO A 605 0.80 -7.77 4.09
C PRO A 605 2.17 -7.19 3.70
N HIS A 606 2.41 -6.89 2.42
CA HIS A 606 3.62 -6.23 1.98
C HIS A 606 3.79 -4.81 2.55
N LEU A 607 2.75 -4.18 3.10
CA LEU A 607 2.82 -2.88 3.78
C LEU A 607 3.14 -2.99 5.28
N ASP A 608 2.99 -4.18 5.88
CA ASP A 608 3.16 -4.38 7.33
C ASP A 608 4.54 -3.95 7.83
N GLY A 609 4.54 -3.02 8.79
CA GLY A 609 5.76 -2.45 9.38
C GLY A 609 6.59 -1.60 8.42
N ARG A 610 5.99 -1.14 7.32
CA ARG A 610 6.58 -0.13 6.42
C ARG A 610 5.76 1.15 6.33
N TYR A 611 4.49 1.10 6.73
CA TYR A 611 3.55 2.22 6.75
C TYR A 611 2.77 2.20 8.07
N SER A 612 2.60 3.37 8.70
CA SER A 612 1.84 3.52 9.95
C SER A 612 0.36 3.17 9.76
N ILE A 613 -0.19 2.29 10.62
CA ILE A 613 -1.63 2.00 10.68
C ILE A 613 -2.23 2.84 11.81
N PHE A 614 -3.08 3.82 11.49
CA PHE A 614 -3.58 4.79 12.47
C PHE A 614 -5.10 4.75 12.66
N ALA A 615 -5.84 4.05 11.79
CA ALA A 615 -7.27 3.83 11.97
C ALA A 615 -7.73 2.53 11.29
N GLU A 616 -8.97 2.13 11.53
CA GLU A 616 -9.64 1.02 10.84
C GLU A 616 -11.10 1.36 10.56
N VAL A 617 -11.61 0.94 9.40
CA VAL A 617 -13.02 1.10 9.02
C VAL A 617 -13.88 0.20 9.92
N VAL A 618 -14.86 0.81 10.57
CA VAL A 618 -15.87 0.11 11.40
C VAL A 618 -17.26 0.12 10.77
N SER A 619 -17.51 0.96 9.76
CA SER A 619 -18.73 0.97 8.95
C SER A 619 -18.47 1.60 7.59
N GLY A 620 -19.19 1.17 6.55
CA GLY A 620 -19.11 1.73 5.19
C GLY A 620 -18.04 1.08 4.30
N MET A 621 -17.68 -0.19 4.52
CA MET A 621 -16.75 -0.91 3.64
C MET A 621 -17.34 -1.11 2.23
N ASP A 622 -18.65 -1.28 2.13
CA ASP A 622 -19.40 -1.29 0.88
C ASP A 622 -19.28 0.04 0.13
N VAL A 623 -19.27 1.17 0.85
CA VAL A 623 -19.00 2.50 0.26
C VAL A 623 -17.56 2.56 -0.25
N VAL A 624 -16.57 2.17 0.59
CA VAL A 624 -15.15 2.12 0.19
C VAL A 624 -14.98 1.37 -1.14
N ASP A 625 -15.65 0.23 -1.30
CA ASP A 625 -15.56 -0.61 -2.50
C ASP A 625 -16.15 0.02 -3.78
N THR A 626 -16.92 1.11 -3.65
CA THR A 626 -17.52 1.86 -4.76
C THR A 626 -16.86 3.20 -5.08
N VAL A 627 -15.90 3.64 -4.26
CA VAL A 627 -15.16 4.89 -4.48
C VAL A 627 -14.27 4.79 -5.72
N GLU A 628 -14.27 5.84 -6.52
CA GLU A 628 -13.53 5.99 -7.76
C GLU A 628 -12.51 7.15 -7.67
N VAL A 629 -11.61 7.22 -8.65
CA VAL A 629 -10.71 8.38 -8.75
C VAL A 629 -11.52 9.60 -9.16
N GLY A 630 -11.37 10.69 -8.40
CA GLY A 630 -12.14 11.93 -8.60
C GLY A 630 -13.39 12.04 -7.74
N ASP A 631 -13.77 10.98 -7.01
CA ASP A 631 -14.76 11.11 -5.93
C ASP A 631 -14.23 12.02 -4.81
N GLN A 632 -15.15 12.62 -4.06
CA GLN A 632 -14.82 13.68 -3.12
C GLN A 632 -15.20 13.32 -1.69
N ILE A 633 -14.35 13.71 -0.73
CA ILE A 633 -14.71 13.86 0.67
C ILE A 633 -15.54 15.14 0.77
N VAL A 634 -16.85 15.00 0.93
CA VAL A 634 -17.76 16.15 1.11
C VAL A 634 -17.48 16.82 2.44
N ARG A 635 -17.32 16.02 3.50
CA ARG A 635 -17.01 16.48 4.85
C ARG A 635 -16.37 15.38 5.68
N ILE A 636 -15.48 15.74 6.59
CA ILE A 636 -14.96 14.82 7.62
C ILE A 636 -15.09 15.42 9.02
N ALA A 637 -15.44 14.62 10.02
CA ALA A 637 -15.56 15.10 11.40
C ALA A 637 -15.40 13.97 12.44
N LEU A 638 -14.97 14.33 13.65
CA LEU A 638 -15.08 13.46 14.81
C LEU A 638 -16.55 13.09 15.04
N VAL A 639 -16.80 11.83 15.40
CA VAL A 639 -18.10 11.40 15.94
C VAL A 639 -18.10 11.71 17.44
N PRO A 640 -19.09 12.48 17.94
CA PRO A 640 -19.19 12.83 19.36
C PRO A 640 -19.32 11.62 20.30
#